data_AF-A0A2R6T6M7-F1
#
_entry.id   AF-A0A2R6T6M7-F1
#
_cell.length_a   1.000
_cell.length_b   1.000
_cell.length_c   1.000
_cell.angle_alpha   90.00
_cell.angle_beta   90.00
_cell.angle_gamma   90.00
#
_symmetry.space_group_name_H-M   'P 1'
#
loop_
_entity.id
_entity.type
_entity.pdbx_description
1 polymer ?
#
loop_
_entity_poly.entity_id
_entity_poly.type
_entity_poly.pdbx_seq_one_letter_code
_entity_poly.pdbx_strand_id
1 'polypeptide(L)'
;MARDPIAKDLAQSQQEISIAEFIQKNRQILGFGSSARSLITTVKEAVDNALDATEEAQYLPDIYVEIKELKNEEYKIIVEDNGPGVIKEQIPSIFGKLLYGSRFHTNRQSLVPDEEILIKRNGDLKFVEIGNFCEKQLEDDENGKIEGVKVPAFNRKTGNIRWRDVSKAIKHKRKNEVYKIKTTKNRELEVTGNHSVFSIDKGEIKEVKVSELGEEDYILAPKKIKTKNQKTEVNVLNTLSYKTLKNQSWFVYGVDENLIQKLKEEGKRIRKVSGDTDRKRTFYRINGLDIRKDSIDFNFLKENYLPSYIVKKMGWEDKVSNCELVTYKRGEKTSFPITIPLNKDFMRFLGLYVAEGYNDKRQIAFTMGDQEQKLLNELKQTSNQLLNVNTTLVNRERNSKRLKVFGGPLSNLMGEFCGEGAHNKKIPNFVFKAPSELRQHFIDGLFDGDGSDSHPSNQLDYFTVSEKLAKQLSLLLNMQGIVSSWEEFDQVGISGKKSRKYVLKVFGGDINKFHKFETKNTSNFLTYQGIPTKLFEDLIDWEPNLVRCNTTPSGILRGLGIGSGLEYSEVYKNKINKILRNQEVEKDRFIKNLKELNLIIETNNGFKTTDKLKKLIKRIRDVLSLIKDDLVFLDIKEINKKQSQSEHVYDISVPDQRYENFVAGRKGLLFAKNSRGQQGIGISAAVLYGQITTGKPARIISKISADEPAHRYEINIDTDTNEPRIIGEEETTWSRPHGTRIEINVEGMYVRNRKQSVYNYLKHNAIVNPHARFTFVEPDGEETVFERGVNELPDKAEEIKPHPEGIELGTLMNMLEGTERTRLSSFLKNEFTKVGRTTVDDILDASGLDGSLKPQEMGREEAKKLINAFDEVSLISPPTDCLSPIGEEQIEEGLNKEYPGSEFISSVTRSAEVHSGNPFIVEAGIAYGMDKPEEEKAEVLRFANRVPLLYQKGGCVITKAIKNIDWRRYELNQPGGNGIPKGKAVLLVHVASTNVPFTSESKDAIANVEIIRKEVERAVRGVGRDLSKHLKKQKKMSKRSNKRKTISKILPQMVDKIESITGKEVDDLDPVLAKITNNLLINYSYELDGDGTSVVIDLYNFDARKKEFDLHVPIPYEVKESDPEPSKKDFGGDETTYIYDISLSSGEKLDIKLDLRTQDEIELDLLVDGVPNEVLTGAGSIRGD
;
A
#
# COMPACT_ATOMS: atom_id res chain seq x y z
N MET A 1 -59.71 15.86 -5.19
CA MET A 1 -58.27 15.71 -5.47
C MET A 1 -57.53 15.94 -4.17
N ALA A 2 -56.93 14.90 -3.58
CA ALA A 2 -56.09 15.07 -2.39
C ALA A 2 -54.75 15.67 -2.83
N ARG A 3 -54.36 16.81 -2.25
CA ARG A 3 -53.02 17.39 -2.46
C ARG A 3 -51.98 16.36 -2.05
N ASP A 4 -50.98 16.12 -2.90
CA ASP A 4 -49.82 15.31 -2.54
C ASP A 4 -49.19 15.88 -1.25
N PRO A 5 -48.65 15.03 -0.37
CA PRO A 5 -48.08 15.47 0.89
C PRO A 5 -46.89 16.40 0.65
N ILE A 6 -46.85 17.53 1.34
CA ILE A 6 -45.81 18.59 1.28
C ILE A 6 -44.37 18.03 1.34
N ALA A 7 -44.18 16.88 2.01
CA ALA A 7 -42.90 16.19 2.06
C ALA A 7 -42.40 15.70 0.69
N LYS A 8 -43.27 15.35 -0.27
CA LYS A 8 -42.87 14.98 -1.64
C LYS A 8 -42.43 16.19 -2.45
N ASP A 9 -43.12 17.32 -2.31
CA ASP A 9 -42.73 18.58 -2.97
C ASP A 9 -41.40 19.09 -2.39
N LEU A 10 -41.21 19.00 -1.07
CA LEU A 10 -39.94 19.32 -0.42
C LEU A 10 -38.83 18.34 -0.82
N ALA A 11 -39.10 17.05 -0.95
CA ALA A 11 -38.12 16.07 -1.42
C ALA A 11 -37.72 16.31 -2.88
N GLN A 12 -38.63 16.78 -3.74
CA GLN A 12 -38.31 17.18 -5.12
C GLN A 12 -37.44 18.45 -5.18
N SER A 13 -37.49 19.30 -4.15
CA SER A 13 -36.62 20.49 -4.03
C SER A 13 -35.25 20.19 -3.43
N GLN A 14 -35.00 18.98 -2.92
CA GLN A 14 -33.69 18.58 -2.41
C GLN A 14 -32.81 18.17 -3.59
N GLN A 15 -31.81 19.00 -3.89
CA GLN A 15 -30.77 18.69 -4.88
C GLN A 15 -29.51 18.22 -4.16
N GLU A 16 -28.91 17.14 -4.65
CA GLU A 16 -27.59 16.70 -4.26
C GLU A 16 -26.56 17.72 -4.78
N ILE A 17 -25.68 18.20 -3.90
CA ILE A 17 -24.65 19.19 -4.22
C ILE A 17 -23.35 18.44 -4.43
N SER A 18 -22.67 18.70 -5.54
CA SER A 18 -21.37 18.10 -5.81
C SER A 18 -20.32 18.56 -4.79
N ILE A 19 -19.26 17.79 -4.60
CA ILE A 19 -18.17 18.16 -3.67
C ILE A 19 -17.44 19.43 -4.15
N ALA A 20 -17.33 19.63 -5.47
CA ALA A 20 -16.77 20.84 -6.05
C ALA A 20 -17.66 22.06 -5.77
N GLU A 21 -18.98 21.91 -5.89
CA GLU A 21 -19.95 22.95 -5.57
C GLU A 21 -19.99 23.26 -4.06
N PHE A 22 -19.87 22.24 -3.21
CA PHE A 22 -19.76 22.40 -1.76
C PHE A 22 -18.49 23.19 -1.38
N ILE A 23 -17.34 22.86 -1.98
CA ILE A 23 -16.07 23.55 -1.76
C ILE A 23 -16.13 24.99 -2.28
N GLN A 24 -16.73 25.21 -3.46
CA GLN A 24 -16.95 26.55 -4.00
C GLN A 24 -17.75 27.43 -3.03
N LYS A 25 -18.83 26.90 -2.44
CA LYS A 25 -19.64 27.61 -1.43
C LYS A 25 -18.91 27.78 -0.09
N ASN A 26 -17.97 26.89 0.24
CA ASN A 26 -17.29 26.85 1.54
C ASN A 26 -15.75 27.00 1.44
N ARG A 27 -15.28 27.92 0.57
CA ARG A 27 -13.84 28.15 0.30
C ARG A 27 -12.97 28.39 1.56
N GLN A 28 -13.57 28.89 2.63
CA GLN A 28 -12.88 29.14 3.90
C GLN A 28 -12.39 27.84 4.57
N ILE A 29 -13.05 26.70 4.35
CA ILE A 29 -12.70 25.40 4.91
C ILE A 29 -11.30 24.95 4.43
N LEU A 30 -10.98 25.22 3.16
CA LEU A 30 -9.70 24.87 2.53
C LEU A 30 -8.62 25.95 2.68
N GLY A 31 -8.87 26.98 3.49
CA GLY A 31 -7.90 28.05 3.72
C GLY A 31 -7.96 29.23 2.75
N PHE A 32 -8.83 29.21 1.73
CA PHE A 32 -9.03 30.32 0.78
C PHE A 32 -9.95 31.43 1.32
N GLY A 33 -9.70 31.86 2.57
CA GLY A 33 -10.55 32.82 3.29
C GLY A 33 -10.20 34.30 3.07
N SER A 34 -8.98 34.63 2.65
CA SER A 34 -8.53 36.01 2.39
C SER A 34 -7.51 36.04 1.25
N SER A 35 -7.44 37.15 0.49
CA SER A 35 -6.62 37.26 -0.72
C SER A 35 -5.14 36.96 -0.51
N ALA A 36 -4.55 37.43 0.61
CA ALA A 36 -3.16 37.11 0.95
C ALA A 36 -2.96 35.64 1.34
N ARG A 37 -3.95 35.03 2.01
CA ARG A 37 -3.90 33.62 2.43
C ARG A 37 -4.06 32.68 1.25
N SER A 38 -4.97 33.00 0.34
CA SER A 38 -5.22 32.23 -0.88
C SER A 38 -3.97 32.06 -1.72
N LEU A 39 -3.20 33.14 -1.92
CA LEU A 39 -1.95 33.11 -2.69
C LEU A 39 -0.92 32.16 -2.06
N ILE A 40 -0.74 32.23 -0.74
CA ILE A 40 0.15 31.33 0.01
C ILE A 40 -0.35 29.88 -0.03
N THR A 41 -1.65 29.66 0.12
CA THR A 41 -2.25 28.32 0.05
C THR A 41 -2.05 27.70 -1.34
N THR A 42 -2.22 28.45 -2.42
CA THR A 42 -1.96 27.95 -3.78
C THR A 42 -0.50 27.54 -3.98
N VAL A 43 0.45 28.36 -3.54
CA VAL A 43 1.88 28.00 -3.59
C VAL A 43 2.16 26.78 -2.72
N LYS A 44 1.58 26.73 -1.52
CA LYS A 44 1.74 25.61 -0.58
C LYS A 44 1.32 24.28 -1.20
N GLU A 45 0.09 24.21 -1.72
CA GLU A 45 -0.40 22.97 -2.31
C GLU A 45 0.42 22.55 -3.54
N ALA A 46 0.93 23.50 -4.34
CA ALA A 46 1.77 23.17 -5.50
C ALA A 46 3.18 22.69 -5.09
N VAL A 47 3.81 23.32 -4.11
CA VAL A 47 5.15 22.97 -3.62
C VAL A 47 5.13 21.65 -2.83
N ASP A 48 4.15 21.44 -1.98
CA ASP A 48 4.01 20.18 -1.21
C ASP A 48 3.88 18.99 -2.18
N ASN A 49 3.07 19.12 -3.24
CA ASN A 49 2.96 18.06 -4.28
C ASN A 49 4.26 17.87 -5.08
N ALA A 50 5.02 18.94 -5.34
CA ALA A 50 6.30 18.86 -6.03
C ALA A 50 7.37 18.14 -5.18
N LEU A 51 7.42 18.41 -3.87
CA LEU A 51 8.31 17.72 -2.93
C LEU A 51 7.97 16.24 -2.87
N ASP A 52 6.72 15.89 -2.61
CA ASP A 52 6.24 14.50 -2.58
C ASP A 52 6.57 13.79 -3.90
N ALA A 53 6.37 14.48 -5.03
CA ALA A 53 6.64 13.98 -6.36
C ALA A 53 8.10 13.53 -6.56
N THR A 54 9.03 14.37 -6.12
CA THR A 54 10.46 14.13 -6.22
C THR A 54 10.96 13.08 -5.23
N GLU A 55 10.52 13.14 -3.97
CA GLU A 55 10.92 12.19 -2.92
C GLU A 55 10.44 10.76 -3.24
N GLU A 56 9.20 10.60 -3.73
CA GLU A 56 8.65 9.30 -4.11
C GLU A 56 9.49 8.63 -5.21
N ALA A 57 9.86 9.42 -6.24
CA ALA A 57 10.69 9.01 -7.36
C ALA A 57 12.19 8.93 -7.04
N GLN A 58 12.59 9.23 -5.80
CA GLN A 58 13.98 9.22 -5.35
C GLN A 58 14.88 10.20 -6.11
N TYR A 59 14.34 11.35 -6.48
CA TYR A 59 15.08 12.48 -7.02
C TYR A 59 15.30 13.52 -5.93
N LEU A 60 16.51 14.09 -5.90
CA LEU A 60 16.80 15.24 -5.06
C LEU A 60 15.95 16.44 -5.55
N PRO A 61 15.05 17.02 -4.73
CA PRO A 61 14.05 18.00 -5.18
C PRO A 61 14.68 19.31 -5.68
N ASP A 62 14.47 19.69 -6.94
CA ASP A 62 14.85 21.00 -7.49
C ASP A 62 13.61 21.71 -8.02
N ILE A 63 13.08 22.63 -7.21
CA ILE A 63 11.76 23.24 -7.38
C ILE A 63 11.92 24.73 -7.70
N TYR A 64 11.33 25.16 -8.81
CA TYR A 64 11.27 26.55 -9.23
C TYR A 64 9.88 27.12 -8.96
N VAL A 65 9.81 28.29 -8.33
CA VAL A 65 8.58 28.99 -7.97
C VAL A 65 8.68 30.43 -8.47
N GLU A 66 7.71 30.87 -9.26
CA GLU A 66 7.65 32.23 -9.81
C GLU A 66 6.26 32.83 -9.59
N ILE A 67 6.20 34.06 -9.09
CA ILE A 67 4.95 34.82 -8.94
C ILE A 67 5.03 36.05 -9.81
N LYS A 68 4.09 36.20 -10.74
CA LYS A 68 3.96 37.40 -11.58
C LYS A 68 2.71 38.18 -11.22
N GLU A 69 2.87 39.47 -10.98
CA GLU A 69 1.73 40.37 -10.84
C GLU A 69 1.12 40.67 -12.22
N LEU A 70 -0.19 40.50 -12.33
CA LEU A 70 -1.00 40.86 -13.49
C LEU A 70 -1.85 42.12 -13.15
N LYS A 71 -2.84 42.44 -13.99
CA LYS A 71 -3.76 43.56 -13.74
C LYS A 71 -4.84 43.17 -12.72
N ASN A 72 -5.33 44.13 -11.94
CA ASN A 72 -6.46 43.99 -11.01
C ASN A 72 -6.25 42.99 -9.84
N GLU A 73 -5.12 43.05 -9.14
CA GLU A 73 -4.82 42.16 -8.00
C GLU A 73 -4.82 40.66 -8.37
N GLU A 74 -4.69 40.35 -9.66
CA GLU A 74 -4.46 39.00 -10.16
C GLU A 74 -2.96 38.68 -10.16
N TYR A 75 -2.62 37.48 -9.71
CA TYR A 75 -1.26 36.96 -9.74
C TYR A 75 -1.23 35.64 -10.50
N LYS A 76 -0.20 35.47 -11.33
CA LYS A 76 0.12 34.20 -11.96
C LYS A 76 1.19 33.49 -11.15
N ILE A 77 0.84 32.34 -10.58
CA ILE A 77 1.73 31.49 -9.82
C ILE A 77 2.21 30.38 -10.75
N ILE A 78 3.52 30.17 -10.81
CA ILE A 78 4.18 29.13 -11.59
C ILE A 78 5.02 28.29 -10.62
N VAL A 79 4.80 26.98 -10.61
CA VAL A 79 5.63 26.02 -9.86
C VAL A 79 6.10 24.93 -10.81
N GLU A 80 7.38 24.65 -10.81
CA GLU A 80 8.06 23.71 -11.70
C GLU A 80 8.97 22.79 -10.90
N ASP A 81 8.89 21.47 -11.13
CA ASP A 81 9.67 20.44 -10.44
C ASP A 81 10.57 19.62 -11.38
N ASN A 82 11.50 18.86 -10.81
CA ASN A 82 12.27 17.80 -11.49
C ASN A 82 11.77 16.39 -11.12
N GLY A 83 10.50 16.24 -10.77
CA GLY A 83 9.88 14.94 -10.48
C GLY A 83 9.77 14.06 -11.72
N PRO A 84 9.16 12.86 -11.64
CA PRO A 84 9.04 11.93 -12.75
C PRO A 84 8.11 12.40 -13.88
N GLY A 85 7.45 13.56 -13.72
CA GLY A 85 6.39 14.02 -14.61
C GLY A 85 5.09 13.25 -14.46
N VAL A 86 4.01 13.86 -14.94
CA VAL A 86 2.66 13.27 -15.00
C VAL A 86 2.37 12.80 -16.42
N ILE A 87 1.87 11.57 -16.54
CA ILE A 87 1.53 11.03 -17.85
C ILE A 87 0.33 11.79 -18.44
N LYS A 88 0.43 12.13 -19.74
CA LYS A 88 -0.52 12.92 -20.54
C LYS A 88 -2.00 12.67 -20.19
N GLU A 89 -2.42 11.42 -20.12
CA GLU A 89 -3.83 11.07 -19.93
C GLU A 89 -4.37 11.41 -18.53
N GLN A 90 -3.49 11.54 -17.53
CA GLN A 90 -3.82 11.78 -16.12
C GLN A 90 -3.87 13.25 -15.75
N ILE A 91 -3.19 14.11 -16.51
CA ILE A 91 -3.07 15.54 -16.22
C ILE A 91 -4.46 16.17 -15.96
N PRO A 92 -5.49 15.95 -16.80
CA PRO A 92 -6.82 16.51 -16.53
C PRO A 92 -7.41 16.07 -15.19
N SER A 93 -7.16 14.84 -14.76
CA SER A 93 -7.84 14.30 -13.57
C SER A 93 -7.11 14.60 -12.27
N ILE A 94 -5.79 14.67 -12.27
CA ILE A 94 -4.99 15.05 -11.10
C ILE A 94 -5.28 16.50 -10.70
N PHE A 95 -5.41 17.37 -11.70
CA PHE A 95 -5.53 18.81 -11.48
C PHE A 95 -6.95 19.35 -11.64
N GLY A 96 -7.83 18.60 -12.31
CA GLY A 96 -9.18 19.04 -12.63
C GLY A 96 -10.30 18.25 -11.96
N LYS A 97 -10.00 17.43 -10.94
CA LYS A 97 -11.00 16.64 -10.21
C LYS A 97 -10.70 16.58 -8.71
N LEU A 98 -11.63 17.07 -7.89
CA LEU A 98 -11.49 17.02 -6.43
C LEU A 98 -11.67 15.60 -5.90
N LEU A 99 -10.92 15.27 -4.84
CA LEU A 99 -10.79 13.92 -4.25
C LEU A 99 -10.17 12.88 -5.19
N TYR A 100 -9.43 13.34 -6.21
CA TYR A 100 -8.62 12.48 -7.07
C TYR A 100 -7.19 12.43 -6.55
N GLY A 101 -6.82 11.29 -5.94
CA GLY A 101 -5.53 11.08 -5.27
C GLY A 101 -4.31 11.57 -6.03
N SER A 102 -3.43 12.25 -5.29
CA SER A 102 -2.11 12.68 -5.74
C SER A 102 -0.99 11.70 -5.36
N ARG A 103 -1.29 10.42 -5.09
CA ARG A 103 -0.28 9.38 -5.34
C ARG A 103 -0.25 9.19 -6.83
N PHE A 104 0.88 9.45 -7.50
CA PHE A 104 1.05 9.29 -8.94
C PHE A 104 0.18 8.16 -9.48
N HIS A 105 -0.98 8.53 -10.01
CA HIS A 105 -1.91 7.54 -10.50
C HIS A 105 -1.42 7.12 -11.85
N THR A 106 -0.67 6.01 -11.81
CA THR A 106 -0.44 5.08 -12.90
C THR A 106 -1.59 5.18 -13.90
N ASN A 107 -1.23 5.53 -15.13
CA ASN A 107 -2.15 5.67 -16.24
C ASN A 107 -3.29 4.64 -16.18
N ARG A 108 -4.53 5.16 -16.10
CA ARG A 108 -5.74 4.41 -15.74
C ARG A 108 -5.76 2.99 -16.33
N GLN A 109 -5.82 2.04 -15.41
CA GLN A 109 -5.78 0.62 -15.65
C GLN A 109 -7.21 0.16 -15.95
N SER A 110 -7.50 -0.35 -17.15
CA SER A 110 -8.87 -0.79 -17.46
C SER A 110 -8.91 -1.93 -18.48
N LEU A 111 -10.02 -2.66 -18.45
CA LEU A 111 -10.33 -3.77 -19.35
C LEU A 111 -11.20 -3.29 -20.51
N VAL A 112 -11.13 -4.00 -21.64
CA VAL A 112 -12.03 -3.76 -22.76
C VAL A 112 -13.46 -4.24 -22.44
N PRO A 113 -14.51 -3.65 -23.05
CA PRO A 113 -15.90 -3.93 -22.66
C PRO A 113 -16.31 -5.40 -22.80
N ASP A 114 -15.77 -6.04 -23.83
CA ASP A 114 -15.98 -7.44 -24.20
C ASP A 114 -15.12 -8.41 -23.37
N GLU A 115 -14.30 -7.91 -22.44
CA GLU A 115 -13.59 -8.76 -21.49
C GLU A 115 -14.54 -9.29 -20.42
N GLU A 116 -14.38 -10.56 -20.06
CA GLU A 116 -15.24 -11.22 -19.08
C GLU A 116 -14.60 -11.26 -17.70
N ILE A 117 -15.41 -10.94 -16.69
CA ILE A 117 -15.06 -11.07 -15.27
C ILE A 117 -15.88 -12.17 -14.60
N LEU A 118 -15.25 -12.85 -13.63
CA LEU A 118 -15.93 -13.88 -12.84
C LEU A 118 -16.56 -13.25 -11.59
N ILE A 119 -17.89 -13.21 -11.54
CA ILE A 119 -18.64 -12.68 -10.41
C ILE A 119 -19.42 -13.77 -9.67
N LYS A 120 -19.71 -13.49 -8.40
CA LYS A 120 -20.58 -14.26 -7.54
C LYS A 120 -21.68 -13.35 -6.99
N ARG A 121 -22.93 -13.61 -7.37
CA ARG A 121 -24.12 -12.86 -6.91
C ARG A 121 -25.16 -13.84 -6.36
N ASN A 122 -25.67 -13.59 -5.16
CA ASN A 122 -26.61 -14.50 -4.46
C ASN A 122 -26.09 -15.95 -4.39
N GLY A 123 -24.77 -16.11 -4.30
CA GLY A 123 -24.08 -17.39 -4.28
C GLY A 123 -23.84 -18.04 -5.65
N ASP A 124 -24.53 -17.62 -6.72
CA ASP A 124 -24.34 -18.15 -8.08
C ASP A 124 -23.10 -17.55 -8.74
N LEU A 125 -22.36 -18.40 -9.47
CA LEU A 125 -21.15 -18.04 -10.21
C LEU A 125 -21.50 -17.77 -11.66
N LYS A 126 -21.07 -16.62 -12.19
CA LYS A 126 -21.34 -16.23 -13.58
C LYS A 126 -20.14 -15.49 -14.16
N PHE A 127 -19.86 -15.76 -15.43
CA PHE A 127 -19.06 -14.88 -16.27
C PHE A 127 -19.98 -13.80 -16.83
N VAL A 128 -19.54 -12.55 -16.74
CA VAL A 128 -20.22 -11.40 -17.32
C VAL A 128 -19.20 -10.53 -18.03
N GLU A 129 -19.59 -9.97 -19.17
CA GLU A 129 -18.81 -8.94 -19.85
C GLU A 129 -18.76 -7.70 -18.95
N ILE A 130 -17.56 -7.18 -18.70
CA ILE A 130 -17.35 -6.07 -17.76
C ILE A 130 -18.02 -4.79 -18.25
N GLY A 131 -18.05 -4.55 -19.57
CA GLY A 131 -18.74 -3.39 -20.16
C GLY A 131 -20.23 -3.40 -19.82
N ASN A 132 -20.93 -4.47 -20.23
CA ASN A 132 -22.35 -4.65 -19.96
C ASN A 132 -22.67 -4.65 -18.46
N PHE A 133 -21.78 -5.22 -17.64
CA PHE A 133 -21.93 -5.23 -16.19
C PHE A 133 -21.84 -3.82 -15.60
N CYS A 134 -20.78 -3.08 -15.91
CA CYS A 134 -20.56 -1.74 -15.39
C CYS A 134 -21.61 -0.74 -15.91
N GLU A 135 -21.98 -0.80 -17.19
CA GLU A 135 -23.03 0.08 -17.75
C GLU A 135 -24.35 -0.09 -17.03
N LYS A 136 -24.76 -1.34 -16.80
CA LYS A 136 -25.99 -1.60 -16.06
C LYS A 136 -25.95 -1.07 -14.63
N GLN A 137 -24.81 -1.16 -13.95
CA GLN A 137 -24.70 -0.62 -12.58
C GLN A 137 -24.66 0.91 -12.56
N LEU A 138 -24.10 1.54 -13.59
CA LEU A 138 -24.12 2.99 -13.75
C LEU A 138 -25.50 3.54 -14.14
N GLU A 139 -26.33 2.74 -14.82
CA GLU A 139 -27.76 3.06 -15.06
C GLU A 139 -28.60 2.94 -13.78
N ASP A 140 -28.31 1.96 -12.93
CA ASP A 140 -29.02 1.72 -11.67
C ASP A 140 -28.63 2.75 -10.58
N ASP A 141 -27.38 3.23 -10.57
CA ASP A 141 -26.82 4.20 -9.62
C ASP A 141 -25.74 5.06 -10.30
N GLU A 142 -25.95 6.38 -10.39
CA GLU A 142 -25.03 7.32 -11.06
C GLU A 142 -23.62 7.35 -10.43
N ASN A 143 -23.49 6.99 -9.15
CA ASN A 143 -22.20 6.88 -8.46
C ASN A 143 -21.51 5.52 -8.71
N GLY A 144 -22.16 4.60 -9.43
CA GLY A 144 -21.66 3.29 -9.81
C GLY A 144 -21.55 2.32 -8.64
N LYS A 145 -22.30 2.52 -7.54
CA LYS A 145 -22.23 1.66 -6.35
C LYS A 145 -22.73 0.25 -6.67
N ILE A 146 -22.05 -0.76 -6.15
CA ILE A 146 -22.43 -2.17 -6.34
C ILE A 146 -22.69 -2.82 -4.99
N GLU A 147 -23.84 -3.50 -4.85
CA GLU A 147 -24.19 -4.26 -3.65
C GLU A 147 -24.45 -5.75 -3.98
N GLY A 148 -23.98 -6.64 -3.09
CA GLY A 148 -24.24 -8.08 -3.18
C GLY A 148 -23.50 -8.84 -4.29
N VAL A 149 -22.47 -8.23 -4.89
CA VAL A 149 -21.61 -8.85 -5.91
C VAL A 149 -20.20 -9.06 -5.34
N LYS A 150 -19.67 -10.28 -5.52
CA LYS A 150 -18.30 -10.65 -5.11
C LYS A 150 -17.46 -11.11 -6.28
N VAL A 151 -16.16 -10.85 -6.25
CA VAL A 151 -15.16 -11.34 -7.22
C VAL A 151 -14.06 -12.11 -6.50
N PRO A 152 -13.41 -13.09 -7.15
CA PRO A 152 -12.27 -13.77 -6.57
C PRO A 152 -11.01 -12.89 -6.71
N ALA A 153 -10.33 -12.66 -5.60
CA ALA A 153 -9.12 -11.87 -5.50
C ALA A 153 -8.08 -12.61 -4.64
N PHE A 154 -6.80 -12.52 -4.97
CA PHE A 154 -5.72 -13.09 -4.17
C PHE A 154 -5.12 -12.07 -3.21
N ASN A 155 -4.64 -12.56 -2.06
CA ASN A 155 -3.91 -11.76 -1.09
C ASN A 155 -2.46 -11.57 -1.53
N ARG A 156 -1.99 -10.32 -1.70
CA ARG A 156 -0.61 -10.06 -2.19
C ARG A 156 0.51 -10.64 -1.32
N LYS A 157 0.31 -10.75 -0.01
CA LYS A 157 1.33 -11.26 0.93
C LYS A 157 1.32 -12.80 1.04
N THR A 158 0.16 -13.42 0.92
CA THR A 158 0.00 -14.87 1.19
C THR A 158 -0.32 -15.72 -0.03
N GLY A 159 -0.66 -15.10 -1.16
CA GLY A 159 -1.08 -15.80 -2.39
C GLY A 159 -2.47 -16.45 -2.34
N ASN A 160 -3.15 -16.43 -1.19
CA ASN A 160 -4.45 -17.10 -1.03
C ASN A 160 -5.58 -16.38 -1.75
N ILE A 161 -6.41 -17.13 -2.50
CA ILE A 161 -7.57 -16.58 -3.22
C ILE A 161 -8.83 -16.60 -2.35
N ARG A 162 -9.55 -15.48 -2.30
CA ARG A 162 -10.83 -15.31 -1.58
C ARG A 162 -11.84 -14.51 -2.38
N TRP A 163 -13.12 -14.72 -2.07
CA TRP A 163 -14.22 -13.93 -2.62
C TRP A 163 -14.33 -12.61 -1.87
N ARG A 164 -14.21 -11.47 -2.57
CA ARG A 164 -14.28 -10.11 -2.02
C ARG A 164 -15.42 -9.33 -2.64
N ASP A 165 -16.04 -8.45 -1.86
CA ASP A 165 -17.14 -7.61 -2.32
C ASP A 165 -16.62 -6.54 -3.28
N VAL A 166 -17.40 -6.26 -4.32
CA VAL A 166 -17.15 -5.17 -5.26
C VAL A 166 -17.92 -3.96 -4.77
N SER A 167 -17.25 -2.81 -4.63
CA SER A 167 -17.88 -1.58 -4.13
C SER A 167 -18.35 -0.65 -5.25
N LYS A 168 -17.64 -0.60 -6.38
CA LYS A 168 -17.89 0.39 -7.44
C LYS A 168 -17.61 -0.13 -8.85
N ALA A 169 -18.49 0.21 -9.80
CA ALA A 169 -18.29 0.11 -11.24
C ALA A 169 -17.61 1.38 -11.76
N ILE A 170 -16.68 1.22 -12.70
CA ILE A 170 -15.93 2.34 -13.27
C ILE A 170 -15.98 2.24 -14.80
N LYS A 171 -16.28 3.36 -15.46
CA LYS A 171 -16.28 3.54 -16.92
C LYS A 171 -15.35 4.68 -17.29
N HIS A 172 -14.51 4.45 -18.31
CA HIS A 172 -13.56 5.43 -18.81
C HIS A 172 -13.57 5.46 -20.34
N LYS A 173 -13.30 6.62 -20.93
CA LYS A 173 -13.02 6.71 -22.36
C LYS A 173 -11.61 6.19 -22.63
N ARG A 174 -11.46 5.29 -23.60
CA ARG A 174 -10.22 4.62 -23.94
C ARG A 174 -9.27 5.59 -24.66
N LYS A 175 -8.11 5.85 -24.05
CA LYS A 175 -7.04 6.69 -24.64
C LYS A 175 -5.82 5.89 -25.11
N ASN A 176 -5.61 4.70 -24.53
CA ASN A 176 -4.39 3.90 -24.73
C ASN A 176 -4.62 2.73 -25.69
N GLU A 177 -3.53 2.24 -26.29
CA GLU A 177 -3.51 1.00 -27.07
C GLU A 177 -3.92 -0.19 -26.19
N VAL A 178 -4.63 -1.13 -26.82
CA VAL A 178 -5.03 -2.38 -26.18
C VAL A 178 -3.98 -3.42 -26.52
N TYR A 179 -3.55 -4.16 -25.51
CA TYR A 179 -2.66 -5.30 -25.66
C TYR A 179 -3.46 -6.56 -25.43
N LYS A 180 -3.19 -7.56 -26.28
CA LYS A 180 -3.68 -8.91 -26.11
C LYS A 180 -2.54 -9.77 -25.61
N ILE A 181 -2.66 -10.23 -24.37
CA ILE A 181 -1.72 -11.18 -23.77
C ILE A 181 -2.26 -12.58 -24.00
N LYS A 182 -1.43 -13.47 -24.53
CA LYS A 182 -1.73 -14.88 -24.67
C LYS A 182 -0.66 -15.70 -23.95
N THR A 183 -1.08 -16.59 -23.07
CA THR A 183 -0.17 -17.44 -22.29
C THR A 183 0.11 -18.78 -22.98
N THR A 184 1.10 -19.53 -22.49
CA THR A 184 1.41 -20.91 -22.95
C THR A 184 0.26 -21.89 -22.80
N LYS A 185 -0.70 -21.62 -21.89
CA LYS A 185 -1.95 -22.39 -21.74
C LYS A 185 -3.11 -21.80 -22.57
N ASN A 186 -2.80 -20.98 -23.58
CA ASN A 186 -3.76 -20.29 -24.43
C ASN A 186 -4.79 -19.44 -23.66
N ARG A 187 -4.50 -19.04 -22.41
CA ARG A 187 -5.32 -18.03 -21.71
C ARG A 187 -5.06 -16.67 -22.33
N GLU A 188 -6.14 -15.94 -22.57
CA GLU A 188 -6.12 -14.63 -23.22
C GLU A 188 -6.71 -13.58 -22.28
N LEU A 189 -6.05 -12.42 -22.22
CA LEU A 189 -6.51 -11.21 -21.53
C LEU A 189 -6.29 -10.01 -22.45
N GLU A 190 -7.35 -9.25 -22.73
CA GLU A 190 -7.27 -7.99 -23.48
C GLU A 190 -7.42 -6.81 -22.52
N VAL A 191 -6.38 -5.99 -22.41
CA VAL A 191 -6.28 -4.87 -21.46
C VAL A 191 -5.54 -3.70 -22.07
N THR A 192 -5.73 -2.49 -21.53
CA THR A 192 -4.93 -1.34 -21.92
C THR A 192 -3.45 -1.56 -21.55
N GLY A 193 -2.49 -1.08 -22.34
CA GLY A 193 -1.05 -1.28 -22.08
C GLY A 193 -0.57 -0.84 -20.69
N ASN A 194 -1.19 0.20 -20.13
CA ASN A 194 -0.86 0.69 -18.78
C ASN A 194 -1.55 -0.08 -17.63
N HIS A 195 -2.43 -1.03 -17.95
CA HIS A 195 -3.03 -1.90 -16.95
C HIS A 195 -1.94 -2.76 -16.31
N SER A 196 -1.93 -2.90 -14.99
CA SER A 196 -0.97 -3.77 -14.33
C SER A 196 -1.52 -5.17 -14.19
N VAL A 197 -0.69 -6.16 -14.49
CA VAL A 197 -0.91 -7.55 -14.10
C VAL A 197 0.12 -7.92 -13.03
N PHE A 198 -0.04 -9.09 -12.43
CA PHE A 198 0.84 -9.53 -11.36
C PHE A 198 1.87 -10.53 -11.90
N SER A 199 3.13 -10.28 -11.59
CA SER A 199 4.26 -11.18 -11.80
C SER A 199 4.96 -11.43 -10.46
N ILE A 200 6.12 -12.09 -10.47
CA ILE A 200 6.95 -12.29 -9.29
C ILE A 200 8.37 -11.82 -9.62
N ASP A 201 9.03 -11.19 -8.66
CA ASP A 201 10.43 -10.81 -8.77
C ASP A 201 11.13 -11.13 -7.45
N LYS A 202 12.26 -11.83 -7.52
CA LYS A 202 13.08 -12.25 -6.35
C LYS A 202 12.32 -12.92 -5.19
N GLY A 203 11.13 -13.50 -5.44
CA GLY A 203 10.30 -14.18 -4.44
C GLY A 203 9.11 -13.37 -3.91
N GLU A 204 8.90 -12.15 -4.40
CA GLU A 204 7.80 -11.27 -4.00
C GLU A 204 6.89 -10.97 -5.19
N ILE A 205 5.58 -10.82 -4.93
CA ILE A 205 4.60 -10.50 -5.97
C ILE A 205 4.77 -9.04 -6.37
N LYS A 206 5.06 -8.81 -7.66
CA LYS A 206 5.26 -7.48 -8.24
C LYS A 206 4.16 -7.17 -9.25
N GLU A 207 3.78 -5.91 -9.31
CA GLU A 207 2.89 -5.39 -10.34
C GLU A 207 3.73 -4.97 -11.55
N VAL A 208 3.34 -5.42 -12.74
CA VAL A 208 4.05 -5.12 -13.98
C VAL A 208 3.04 -4.57 -14.97
N LYS A 209 3.36 -3.45 -15.63
CA LYS A 209 2.49 -2.89 -16.67
C LYS A 209 2.54 -3.79 -17.89
N VAL A 210 1.40 -3.94 -18.56
CA VAL A 210 1.30 -4.84 -19.71
C VAL A 210 2.17 -4.38 -20.88
N SER A 211 2.40 -3.08 -21.04
CA SER A 211 3.33 -2.53 -22.04
C SER A 211 4.79 -2.87 -21.81
N GLU A 212 5.16 -3.22 -20.57
CA GLU A 212 6.54 -3.56 -20.16
C GLU A 212 6.80 -5.08 -20.23
N LEU A 213 5.78 -5.89 -20.56
CA LEU A 213 5.90 -7.35 -20.65
C LEU A 213 6.40 -7.81 -22.01
N GLY A 214 7.32 -8.78 -22.02
CA GLY A 214 7.77 -9.51 -23.21
C GLY A 214 7.32 -10.97 -23.25
N GLU A 215 7.65 -11.67 -24.35
CA GLU A 215 7.37 -13.10 -24.55
C GLU A 215 8.21 -14.04 -23.65
N GLU A 216 9.18 -13.49 -22.90
CA GLU A 216 9.98 -14.23 -21.92
C GLU A 216 9.51 -14.02 -20.46
N ASP A 217 8.50 -13.16 -20.26
CA ASP A 217 7.95 -12.89 -18.93
C ASP A 217 6.78 -13.83 -18.59
N TYR A 218 6.42 -13.85 -17.32
CA TYR A 218 5.37 -14.71 -16.78
C TYR A 218 4.41 -13.93 -15.91
N ILE A 219 3.16 -14.38 -15.89
CA ILE A 219 2.07 -13.76 -15.13
C ILE A 219 1.48 -14.76 -14.14
N LEU A 220 1.01 -14.23 -13.02
CA LEU A 220 0.29 -14.97 -12.01
C LEU A 220 -1.15 -15.22 -12.44
N ALA A 221 -1.57 -16.46 -12.29
CA ALA A 221 -2.92 -16.90 -12.58
C ALA A 221 -3.48 -17.76 -11.45
N PRO A 222 -4.81 -17.83 -11.28
CA PRO A 222 -5.42 -18.74 -10.34
C PRO A 222 -5.20 -20.18 -10.79
N LYS A 223 -4.68 -21.00 -9.86
CA LYS A 223 -4.63 -22.46 -9.94
C LYS A 223 -5.89 -23.06 -9.35
N LYS A 224 -6.30 -22.61 -8.15
CA LYS A 224 -7.45 -23.16 -7.42
C LYS A 224 -8.37 -22.07 -6.86
N ILE A 225 -9.67 -22.13 -7.22
CA ILE A 225 -10.69 -21.23 -6.67
C ILE A 225 -11.59 -21.99 -5.69
N LYS A 226 -11.59 -21.56 -4.42
CA LYS A 226 -12.33 -22.21 -3.33
C LYS A 226 -13.75 -21.62 -3.19
N THR A 227 -14.71 -22.46 -2.80
CA THR A 227 -16.08 -22.07 -2.45
C THR A 227 -16.45 -22.59 -1.06
N LYS A 228 -16.98 -21.71 -0.20
CA LYS A 228 -17.31 -22.06 1.20
C LYS A 228 -18.62 -22.84 1.37
N ASN A 229 -19.64 -22.54 0.56
CA ASN A 229 -20.96 -23.15 0.71
C ASN A 229 -21.04 -24.39 -0.16
N GLN A 230 -21.18 -25.55 0.49
CA GLN A 230 -21.33 -26.84 -0.17
C GLN A 230 -22.80 -27.23 -0.17
N LYS A 231 -23.43 -27.25 -1.36
CA LYS A 231 -24.78 -27.81 -1.54
C LYS A 231 -24.68 -29.32 -1.65
N THR A 232 -25.52 -30.02 -0.90
CA THR A 232 -25.68 -31.48 -0.93
C THR A 232 -27.00 -31.91 -1.56
N GLU A 233 -27.88 -30.96 -1.89
CA GLU A 233 -29.17 -31.21 -2.53
C GLU A 233 -29.59 -30.03 -3.41
N VAL A 234 -30.53 -30.30 -4.34
CA VAL A 234 -31.10 -29.29 -5.24
C VAL A 234 -32.63 -29.36 -5.21
N ASN A 235 -33.26 -28.23 -4.90
CA ASN A 235 -34.70 -28.04 -5.06
C ASN A 235 -35.01 -27.62 -6.51
N VAL A 236 -35.80 -28.42 -7.19
CA VAL A 236 -36.16 -28.32 -8.61
C VAL A 236 -37.05 -27.12 -8.89
N LEU A 237 -37.89 -26.71 -7.93
CA LEU A 237 -38.75 -25.53 -8.10
C LEU A 237 -37.93 -24.23 -8.03
N ASN A 238 -36.83 -24.21 -7.27
CA ASN A 238 -35.94 -23.05 -7.21
C ASN A 238 -35.29 -22.73 -8.56
N THR A 239 -35.10 -23.73 -9.40
CA THR A 239 -34.48 -23.59 -10.74
C THR A 239 -35.45 -23.26 -11.86
N LEU A 240 -36.76 -23.49 -11.69
CA LEU A 240 -37.76 -23.31 -12.73
C LEU A 240 -38.41 -21.91 -12.65
N SER A 241 -38.61 -21.27 -13.80
CA SER A 241 -39.26 -19.95 -13.85
C SER A 241 -40.78 -20.06 -13.67
N TYR A 242 -41.40 -19.00 -13.14
CA TYR A 242 -42.87 -18.92 -13.04
C TYR A 242 -43.56 -19.07 -14.42
N LYS A 243 -42.97 -18.49 -15.48
CA LYS A 243 -43.49 -18.60 -16.85
C LYS A 243 -43.47 -20.05 -17.34
N THR A 244 -42.37 -20.76 -17.07
CA THR A 244 -42.24 -22.19 -17.40
C THR A 244 -43.31 -23.01 -16.69
N LEU A 245 -43.46 -22.84 -15.37
CA LEU A 245 -44.43 -23.59 -14.57
C LEU A 245 -45.89 -23.28 -14.93
N LYS A 246 -46.22 -22.03 -15.26
CA LYS A 246 -47.60 -21.63 -15.61
C LYS A 246 -48.11 -22.32 -16.87
N ASN A 247 -47.23 -22.60 -17.82
CA ASN A 247 -47.57 -23.25 -19.08
C ASN A 247 -47.59 -24.78 -18.99
N GLN A 248 -47.29 -25.34 -17.81
CA GLN A 248 -47.21 -26.77 -17.57
C GLN A 248 -48.33 -27.22 -16.61
N SER A 249 -48.90 -28.39 -16.86
CA SER A 249 -49.91 -29.00 -15.98
C SER A 249 -49.24 -29.80 -14.85
N TRP A 250 -48.42 -29.13 -14.05
CA TRP A 250 -47.67 -29.76 -12.95
C TRP A 250 -48.18 -29.29 -11.59
N PHE A 251 -48.34 -30.24 -10.69
CA PHE A 251 -48.94 -30.07 -9.38
C PHE A 251 -47.97 -30.54 -8.29
N VAL A 252 -47.90 -29.83 -7.18
CA VAL A 252 -47.14 -30.21 -6.00
C VAL A 252 -48.10 -30.92 -5.04
N TYR A 253 -47.88 -32.20 -4.80
CA TYR A 253 -48.68 -33.03 -3.89
C TYR A 253 -48.00 -33.20 -2.53
N GLY A 254 -48.80 -33.28 -1.47
CA GLY A 254 -48.31 -33.40 -0.09
C GLY A 254 -48.02 -32.04 0.55
N VAL A 255 -48.68 -30.98 0.08
CA VAL A 255 -48.55 -29.63 0.67
C VAL A 255 -49.29 -29.59 2.00
N ASP A 256 -48.68 -29.00 3.03
CA ASP A 256 -49.30 -28.78 4.33
C ASP A 256 -50.62 -27.99 4.19
N GLU A 257 -51.69 -28.51 4.79
CA GLU A 257 -53.02 -27.91 4.82
C GLU A 257 -53.00 -26.46 5.34
N ASN A 258 -52.11 -26.15 6.29
CA ASN A 258 -51.95 -24.80 6.82
C ASN A 258 -51.49 -23.80 5.75
N LEU A 259 -50.63 -24.22 4.81
CA LEU A 259 -50.18 -23.36 3.71
C LEU A 259 -51.32 -23.12 2.70
N ILE A 260 -52.15 -24.13 2.46
CA ILE A 260 -53.31 -24.00 1.57
C ILE A 260 -54.37 -23.10 2.22
N GLN A 261 -54.59 -23.23 3.53
CA GLN A 261 -55.51 -22.39 4.29
C GLN A 261 -55.04 -20.92 4.33
N LYS A 262 -53.73 -20.68 4.43
CA LYS A 262 -53.14 -19.34 4.36
C LYS A 262 -53.46 -18.62 3.04
N LEU A 263 -53.54 -19.34 1.91
CA LEU A 263 -54.01 -18.75 0.63
C LEU A 263 -55.44 -18.20 0.73
N LYS A 264 -56.30 -18.91 1.46
CA LYS A 264 -57.71 -18.53 1.63
C LYS A 264 -57.86 -17.29 2.51
N GLU A 265 -57.01 -17.16 3.52
CA GLU A 265 -57.01 -16.03 4.47
C GLU A 265 -56.43 -14.75 3.85
N GLU A 266 -55.34 -14.85 3.09
CA GLU A 266 -54.70 -13.70 2.43
C GLU A 266 -55.45 -13.21 1.18
N GLY A 267 -56.35 -14.02 0.63
CA GLY A 267 -57.03 -13.76 -0.63
C GLY A 267 -58.22 -12.80 -0.53
N LYS A 268 -58.18 -11.69 -1.28
CA LYS A 268 -59.33 -10.81 -1.42
C LYS A 268 -60.36 -11.41 -2.38
N ARG A 269 -61.61 -11.59 -1.92
CA ARG A 269 -62.70 -12.12 -2.76
C ARG A 269 -63.10 -11.13 -3.84
N ILE A 270 -63.09 -11.56 -5.08
CA ILE A 270 -63.55 -10.81 -6.24
C ILE A 270 -64.52 -11.64 -7.08
N ARG A 271 -65.46 -10.98 -7.77
CA ARG A 271 -66.35 -11.62 -8.75
C ARG A 271 -66.02 -11.11 -10.14
N LYS A 272 -65.73 -12.02 -11.07
CA LYS A 272 -65.47 -11.67 -12.48
C LYS A 272 -66.08 -12.69 -13.42
N VAL A 273 -66.37 -12.25 -14.64
CA VAL A 273 -66.76 -13.12 -15.75
C VAL A 273 -65.54 -13.97 -16.14
N SER A 274 -65.74 -15.26 -16.39
CA SER A 274 -64.66 -16.23 -16.56
C SER A 274 -64.81 -16.97 -17.89
N GLY A 275 -63.99 -16.62 -18.89
CA GLY A 275 -64.02 -17.21 -20.24
C GLY A 275 -65.21 -16.75 -21.08
N ASP A 276 -65.56 -17.50 -22.12
CA ASP A 276 -66.64 -17.23 -23.10
C ASP A 276 -68.08 -17.41 -22.54
N THR A 277 -68.29 -17.23 -21.24
CA THR A 277 -69.62 -17.37 -20.63
C THR A 277 -69.96 -16.17 -19.77
N ASP A 278 -71.17 -15.62 -19.87
CA ASP A 278 -71.67 -14.47 -19.08
C ASP A 278 -71.83 -14.75 -17.57
N ARG A 279 -71.40 -15.92 -17.09
CA ARG A 279 -71.54 -16.33 -15.69
C ARG A 279 -70.44 -15.71 -14.83
N LYS A 280 -70.82 -14.82 -13.90
CA LYS A 280 -69.93 -14.27 -12.87
C LYS A 280 -69.53 -15.37 -11.88
N ARG A 281 -68.23 -15.68 -11.79
CA ARG A 281 -67.65 -16.63 -10.82
C ARG A 281 -66.86 -15.89 -9.74
N THR A 282 -66.71 -16.51 -8.57
CA THR A 282 -65.97 -15.94 -7.44
C THR A 282 -64.54 -16.46 -7.41
N PHE A 283 -63.57 -15.55 -7.25
CA PHE A 283 -62.13 -15.82 -7.19
C PHE A 283 -61.53 -15.20 -5.93
N TYR A 284 -60.44 -15.78 -5.45
CA TYR A 284 -59.51 -15.16 -4.51
C TYR A 284 -58.39 -14.49 -5.32
N ARG A 285 -58.18 -13.19 -5.11
CA ARG A 285 -57.05 -12.44 -5.67
C ARG A 285 -55.92 -12.38 -4.65
N ILE A 286 -54.77 -12.97 -4.99
CA ILE A 286 -53.58 -13.07 -4.12
C ILE A 286 -52.35 -12.74 -4.97
N ASN A 287 -51.55 -11.74 -4.60
CA ASN A 287 -50.32 -11.35 -5.31
C ASN A 287 -50.47 -11.23 -6.85
N GLY A 288 -51.62 -10.70 -7.29
CA GLY A 288 -51.98 -10.53 -8.71
C GLY A 288 -52.48 -11.80 -9.43
N LEU A 289 -52.65 -12.92 -8.72
CA LEU A 289 -53.26 -14.15 -9.24
C LEU A 289 -54.74 -14.25 -8.84
N ASP A 290 -55.59 -14.60 -9.80
CA ASP A 290 -57.01 -14.86 -9.56
C ASP A 290 -57.26 -16.37 -9.56
N ILE A 291 -57.42 -16.95 -8.36
CA ILE A 291 -57.65 -18.40 -8.18
C ILE A 291 -59.13 -18.63 -7.88
N ARG A 292 -59.77 -19.58 -8.56
CA ARG A 292 -61.21 -19.85 -8.37
C ARG A 292 -61.48 -20.33 -6.95
N LYS A 293 -62.53 -19.76 -6.31
CA LYS A 293 -62.94 -20.11 -4.93
C LYS A 293 -63.12 -21.62 -4.76
N ASP A 294 -63.87 -22.26 -5.65
CA ASP A 294 -64.15 -23.70 -5.58
C ASP A 294 -62.90 -24.56 -5.70
N SER A 295 -61.86 -24.07 -6.38
CA SER A 295 -60.59 -24.81 -6.51
C SER A 295 -59.83 -24.86 -5.20
N ILE A 296 -59.81 -23.78 -4.42
CA ILE A 296 -59.19 -23.77 -3.09
C ILE A 296 -60.07 -24.53 -2.08
N ASP A 297 -61.37 -24.20 -2.05
CA ASP A 297 -62.30 -24.69 -1.02
C ASP A 297 -62.63 -26.18 -1.14
N PHE A 298 -62.58 -26.78 -2.35
CA PHE A 298 -62.97 -28.19 -2.56
C PHE A 298 -61.90 -29.07 -3.20
N ASN A 299 -61.00 -28.54 -4.04
CA ASN A 299 -60.02 -29.37 -4.73
C ASN A 299 -58.67 -29.41 -4.02
N PHE A 300 -58.08 -28.25 -3.72
CA PHE A 300 -56.72 -28.18 -3.16
C PHE A 300 -56.66 -28.64 -1.70
N LEU A 301 -57.62 -28.22 -0.88
CA LEU A 301 -57.72 -28.64 0.53
C LEU A 301 -58.07 -30.12 0.71
N LYS A 302 -58.83 -30.72 -0.20
CA LYS A 302 -59.26 -32.12 -0.07
C LYS A 302 -58.16 -33.11 -0.46
N GLU A 303 -57.40 -32.77 -1.48
CA GLU A 303 -56.41 -33.67 -2.11
C GLU A 303 -54.96 -33.23 -1.83
N ASN A 304 -54.77 -32.27 -0.91
CA ASN A 304 -53.48 -31.74 -0.43
C ASN A 304 -52.46 -31.44 -1.55
N TYR A 305 -52.91 -30.72 -2.58
CA TYR A 305 -52.06 -30.31 -3.69
C TYR A 305 -52.24 -28.83 -4.07
N LEU A 306 -51.18 -28.26 -4.62
CA LEU A 306 -51.20 -26.94 -5.25
C LEU A 306 -50.58 -26.98 -6.65
N PRO A 307 -51.14 -26.28 -7.64
CA PRO A 307 -50.43 -26.01 -8.90
C PRO A 307 -49.04 -25.41 -8.65
N SER A 308 -48.03 -25.96 -9.32
CA SER A 308 -46.61 -25.58 -9.11
C SER A 308 -46.32 -24.09 -9.34
N TYR A 309 -47.01 -23.44 -10.28
CA TYR A 309 -46.87 -21.99 -10.51
C TYR A 309 -47.40 -21.14 -9.34
N ILE A 310 -48.37 -21.63 -8.56
CA ILE A 310 -48.87 -20.94 -7.37
C ILE A 310 -47.79 -20.98 -6.29
N VAL A 311 -47.22 -22.16 -6.03
CA VAL A 311 -46.09 -22.33 -5.11
C VAL A 311 -44.95 -21.37 -5.46
N LYS A 312 -44.57 -21.30 -6.74
CA LYS A 312 -43.52 -20.39 -7.24
C LYS A 312 -43.86 -18.91 -7.07
N LYS A 313 -45.12 -18.51 -7.27
CA LYS A 313 -45.53 -17.11 -7.12
C LYS A 313 -45.56 -16.66 -5.67
N MET A 314 -45.83 -17.57 -4.74
CA MET A 314 -45.88 -17.31 -3.30
C MET A 314 -44.52 -17.39 -2.61
N GLY A 315 -43.46 -17.84 -3.30
CA GLY A 315 -42.13 -18.00 -2.70
C GLY A 315 -42.07 -19.16 -1.70
N TRP A 316 -42.81 -20.24 -1.94
CA TRP A 316 -42.94 -21.38 -1.01
C TRP A 316 -42.10 -22.59 -1.40
N GLU A 317 -41.13 -22.45 -2.31
CA GLU A 317 -40.31 -23.54 -2.83
C GLU A 317 -39.63 -24.36 -1.73
N ASP A 318 -39.07 -23.69 -0.72
CA ASP A 318 -38.37 -24.35 0.39
C ASP A 318 -39.35 -24.98 1.40
N LYS A 319 -40.61 -24.48 1.48
CA LYS A 319 -41.63 -25.04 2.37
C LYS A 319 -42.24 -26.34 1.86
N VAL A 320 -42.12 -26.60 0.56
CA VAL A 320 -42.61 -27.82 -0.10
C VAL A 320 -41.47 -28.76 -0.49
N SER A 321 -40.31 -28.65 0.17
CA SER A 321 -39.10 -29.42 -0.17
C SER A 321 -39.31 -30.94 -0.08
N ASN A 322 -40.20 -31.39 0.81
CA ASN A 322 -40.51 -32.80 1.06
C ASN A 322 -41.69 -33.32 0.22
N CYS A 323 -42.24 -32.48 -0.65
CA CYS A 323 -43.40 -32.80 -1.48
C CYS A 323 -42.98 -33.41 -2.82
N GLU A 324 -43.96 -33.97 -3.56
CA GLU A 324 -43.73 -34.54 -4.89
C GLU A 324 -44.29 -33.63 -5.99
N LEU A 325 -43.53 -33.46 -7.07
CA LEU A 325 -44.00 -32.84 -8.31
C LEU A 325 -44.65 -33.90 -9.19
N VAL A 326 -45.94 -33.73 -9.48
CA VAL A 326 -46.76 -34.69 -10.21
C VAL A 326 -47.28 -34.08 -11.51
N THR A 327 -47.25 -34.88 -12.57
CA THR A 327 -47.93 -34.59 -13.83
C THR A 327 -48.82 -35.75 -14.24
N TYR A 328 -49.89 -35.46 -14.98
CA TYR A 328 -50.81 -36.44 -15.52
C TYR A 328 -50.74 -36.47 -17.05
N LYS A 329 -50.67 -37.67 -17.63
CA LYS A 329 -50.72 -37.84 -19.08
C LYS A 329 -51.57 -39.06 -19.44
N ARG A 330 -52.66 -38.85 -20.19
CA ARG A 330 -53.65 -39.89 -20.53
C ARG A 330 -54.19 -40.68 -19.30
N GLY A 331 -54.23 -40.03 -18.13
CA GLY A 331 -54.68 -40.64 -16.88
C GLY A 331 -53.58 -41.29 -16.04
N GLU A 332 -52.39 -41.52 -16.59
CA GLU A 332 -51.25 -42.07 -15.83
C GLU A 332 -50.54 -40.97 -15.04
N LYS A 333 -50.24 -41.26 -13.77
CA LYS A 333 -49.54 -40.38 -12.82
C LYS A 333 -48.03 -40.60 -12.94
N THR A 334 -47.27 -39.54 -13.17
CA THR A 334 -45.80 -39.53 -13.03
C THR A 334 -45.44 -38.58 -11.90
N SER A 335 -44.79 -39.10 -10.85
CA SER A 335 -44.26 -38.29 -9.74
C SER A 335 -42.75 -38.14 -9.84
N PHE A 336 -42.25 -37.02 -9.34
CA PHE A 336 -40.84 -36.64 -9.33
C PHE A 336 -40.52 -35.91 -8.03
N PRO A 337 -39.42 -36.24 -7.32
CA PRO A 337 -39.08 -35.57 -6.07
C PRO A 337 -38.75 -34.09 -6.31
N ILE A 338 -39.22 -33.20 -5.44
CA ILE A 338 -38.90 -31.76 -5.54
C ILE A 338 -37.45 -31.48 -5.14
N THR A 339 -36.94 -32.19 -4.13
CA THR A 339 -35.56 -32.10 -3.66
C THR A 339 -34.79 -33.34 -4.09
N ILE A 340 -33.71 -33.16 -4.85
CA ILE A 340 -32.84 -34.25 -5.30
C ILE A 340 -31.53 -34.20 -4.52
N PRO A 341 -31.13 -35.27 -3.81
CA PRO A 341 -29.83 -35.33 -3.17
C PRO A 341 -28.73 -35.40 -4.24
N LEU A 342 -27.68 -34.60 -4.05
CA LEU A 342 -26.48 -34.66 -4.86
C LEU A 342 -25.63 -35.83 -4.36
N ASN A 343 -25.62 -36.92 -5.11
CA ASN A 343 -24.77 -38.08 -4.87
C ASN A 343 -23.92 -38.38 -6.10
N LYS A 344 -23.00 -39.35 -5.97
CA LYS A 344 -22.11 -39.78 -7.06
C LYS A 344 -22.87 -40.08 -8.35
N ASP A 345 -23.94 -40.87 -8.26
CA ASP A 345 -24.69 -41.36 -9.43
C ASP A 345 -25.41 -40.22 -10.17
N PHE A 346 -26.04 -39.31 -9.43
CA PHE A 346 -26.72 -38.15 -10.01
C PHE A 346 -25.73 -37.17 -10.67
N MET A 347 -24.56 -36.95 -10.05
CA MET A 347 -23.53 -36.09 -10.63
C MET A 347 -22.95 -36.68 -11.92
N ARG A 348 -22.68 -37.99 -11.94
CA ARG A 348 -22.25 -38.71 -13.16
C ARG A 348 -23.32 -38.67 -14.26
N PHE A 349 -24.58 -38.89 -13.89
CA PHE A 349 -25.72 -38.78 -14.81
C PHE A 349 -25.80 -37.41 -15.49
N LEU A 350 -25.63 -36.32 -14.72
CA LEU A 350 -25.60 -34.97 -15.27
C LEU A 350 -24.40 -34.74 -16.20
N GLY A 351 -23.21 -35.25 -15.84
CA GLY A 351 -22.01 -35.16 -16.68
C GLY A 351 -22.19 -35.85 -18.04
N LEU A 352 -22.70 -37.09 -18.01
CA LEU A 352 -23.03 -37.88 -19.21
C LEU A 352 -24.15 -37.22 -20.03
N TYR A 353 -25.11 -36.54 -19.39
CA TYR A 353 -26.15 -35.80 -20.12
C TYR A 353 -25.58 -34.58 -20.84
N VAL A 354 -24.60 -33.90 -20.24
CA VAL A 354 -23.96 -32.75 -20.88
C VAL A 354 -23.16 -33.17 -22.10
N ALA A 355 -22.46 -34.31 -22.02
CA ALA A 355 -21.74 -34.89 -23.15
C ALA A 355 -22.69 -35.47 -24.22
N GLU A 356 -23.42 -36.54 -23.90
CA GLU A 356 -24.12 -37.38 -24.89
C GLU A 356 -25.66 -37.28 -24.83
N GLY A 357 -26.17 -36.42 -23.95
CA GLY A 357 -27.59 -36.27 -23.68
C GLY A 357 -28.29 -35.35 -24.69
N TYR A 358 -29.46 -35.79 -25.15
CA TYR A 358 -30.40 -35.04 -25.96
C TYR A 358 -31.76 -34.99 -25.27
N ASN A 359 -32.49 -33.87 -25.35
CA ASN A 359 -33.85 -33.77 -24.84
C ASN A 359 -34.85 -33.39 -25.95
N ASP A 360 -36.06 -33.94 -25.86
CA ASP A 360 -37.25 -33.49 -26.58
C ASP A 360 -38.35 -33.22 -25.54
N LYS A 361 -39.50 -32.65 -25.91
CA LYS A 361 -40.58 -32.23 -25.00
C LYS A 361 -41.08 -33.31 -24.02
N ARG A 362 -40.79 -34.59 -24.28
CA ARG A 362 -41.36 -35.74 -23.55
C ARG A 362 -40.33 -36.66 -22.89
N GLN A 363 -39.08 -36.63 -23.33
CA GLN A 363 -38.07 -37.61 -22.93
C GLN A 363 -36.68 -37.04 -23.13
N ILE A 364 -35.73 -37.60 -22.39
CA ILE A 364 -34.30 -37.44 -22.67
C ILE A 364 -33.78 -38.73 -23.30
N ALA A 365 -32.72 -38.62 -24.08
CA ALA A 365 -32.06 -39.75 -24.71
C ALA A 365 -30.55 -39.59 -24.63
N PHE A 366 -29.85 -40.68 -24.36
CA PHE A 366 -28.39 -40.78 -24.41
C PHE A 366 -28.02 -41.68 -25.57
N THR A 367 -27.06 -41.27 -26.40
CA THR A 367 -26.54 -42.09 -27.50
C THR A 367 -25.11 -42.47 -27.16
N MET A 368 -24.79 -43.75 -27.18
CA MET A 368 -23.46 -44.27 -26.80
C MET A 368 -23.03 -45.34 -27.81
N GLY A 369 -21.73 -45.59 -27.91
CA GLY A 369 -21.20 -46.69 -28.73
C GLY A 369 -21.52 -48.07 -28.16
N ASP A 370 -21.52 -49.10 -28.99
CA ASP A 370 -21.79 -50.48 -28.55
C ASP A 370 -20.81 -51.00 -27.47
N GLN A 371 -19.58 -50.49 -27.47
CA GLN A 371 -18.52 -50.83 -26.52
C GLN A 371 -18.77 -50.23 -25.11
N GLU A 372 -19.71 -49.30 -24.97
CA GLU A 372 -19.92 -48.50 -23.75
C GLU A 372 -21.11 -48.99 -22.91
N GLN A 373 -21.45 -50.29 -23.04
CA GLN A 373 -22.64 -50.87 -22.43
C GLN A 373 -22.70 -50.72 -20.90
N LYS A 374 -21.54 -50.59 -20.24
CA LYS A 374 -21.44 -50.31 -18.81
C LYS A 374 -22.07 -48.95 -18.43
N LEU A 375 -21.85 -47.91 -19.23
CA LEU A 375 -22.41 -46.57 -19.00
C LEU A 375 -23.93 -46.55 -19.20
N LEU A 376 -24.43 -47.29 -20.19
CA LEU A 376 -25.88 -47.42 -20.43
C LEU A 376 -26.60 -48.12 -19.27
N ASN A 377 -25.97 -49.13 -18.66
CA ASN A 377 -26.51 -49.80 -17.48
C ASN A 377 -26.52 -48.86 -16.25
N GLU A 378 -25.46 -48.08 -16.06
CA GLU A 378 -25.37 -47.05 -15.00
C GLU A 378 -26.47 -45.99 -15.14
N LEU A 379 -26.68 -45.45 -16.35
CA LEU A 379 -27.74 -44.49 -16.65
C LEU A 379 -29.13 -45.08 -16.41
N LYS A 380 -29.34 -46.35 -16.79
CA LYS A 380 -30.61 -47.06 -16.58
C LYS A 380 -30.90 -47.25 -15.09
N GLN A 381 -29.89 -47.64 -14.31
CA GLN A 381 -30.02 -47.82 -12.87
C GLN A 381 -30.34 -46.48 -12.18
N THR A 382 -29.57 -45.43 -12.48
CA THR A 382 -29.76 -44.09 -11.90
C THR A 382 -31.14 -43.53 -12.24
N SER A 383 -31.59 -43.68 -13.49
CA SER A 383 -32.92 -43.23 -13.95
C SER A 383 -34.06 -43.91 -13.17
N ASN A 384 -33.95 -45.23 -12.94
CA ASN A 384 -34.99 -45.98 -12.25
C ASN A 384 -34.98 -45.73 -10.74
N GLN A 385 -33.81 -45.70 -10.10
CA GLN A 385 -33.66 -45.65 -8.64
C GLN A 385 -33.79 -44.24 -8.06
N LEU A 386 -33.20 -43.23 -8.72
CA LEU A 386 -33.12 -41.86 -8.18
C LEU A 386 -34.21 -40.95 -8.75
N LEU A 387 -34.60 -41.17 -10.00
CA LEU A 387 -35.53 -40.28 -10.71
C LEU A 387 -36.93 -40.88 -10.91
N ASN A 388 -37.15 -42.14 -10.54
CA ASN A 388 -38.42 -42.88 -10.65
C ASN A 388 -39.05 -42.81 -12.06
N VAL A 389 -38.23 -42.93 -13.11
CA VAL A 389 -38.65 -42.81 -14.51
C VAL A 389 -38.35 -44.07 -15.31
N ASN A 390 -39.23 -44.39 -16.26
CA ASN A 390 -39.08 -45.55 -17.13
C ASN A 390 -38.04 -45.32 -18.23
N THR A 391 -37.35 -46.39 -18.62
CA THR A 391 -36.30 -46.37 -19.66
C THR A 391 -36.52 -47.42 -20.75
N THR A 392 -36.07 -47.13 -21.97
CA THR A 392 -36.09 -48.07 -23.10
C THR A 392 -34.80 -47.97 -23.91
N LEU A 393 -34.19 -49.12 -24.20
CA LEU A 393 -32.99 -49.20 -25.03
C LEU A 393 -33.37 -49.50 -26.48
N VAL A 394 -32.79 -48.75 -27.42
CA VAL A 394 -33.05 -48.89 -28.85
C VAL A 394 -31.71 -48.96 -29.59
N ASN A 395 -31.53 -49.96 -30.46
CA ASN A 395 -30.35 -50.07 -31.32
C ASN A 395 -30.46 -49.06 -32.49
N ARG A 396 -29.31 -48.49 -32.90
CA ARG A 396 -29.20 -47.57 -34.04
C ARG A 396 -28.17 -48.07 -35.05
N GLU A 397 -28.19 -47.46 -36.23
CA GLU A 397 -27.19 -47.70 -37.28
C GLU A 397 -25.77 -47.34 -36.79
N ARG A 398 -24.75 -47.98 -37.37
CA ARG A 398 -23.32 -47.78 -37.05
C ARG A 398 -22.90 -48.15 -35.62
N ASN A 399 -23.33 -49.31 -35.13
CA ASN A 399 -22.90 -49.89 -33.83
C ASN A 399 -23.09 -48.93 -32.64
N SER A 400 -24.26 -48.27 -32.58
CA SER A 400 -24.61 -47.35 -31.50
C SER A 400 -25.93 -47.74 -30.85
N LYS A 401 -26.03 -47.50 -29.54
CA LYS A 401 -27.22 -47.76 -28.73
C LYS A 401 -27.75 -46.45 -28.17
N ARG A 402 -29.08 -46.33 -28.13
CA ARG A 402 -29.78 -45.16 -27.57
C ARG A 402 -30.65 -45.56 -26.40
N LEU A 403 -30.35 -45.04 -25.23
CA LEU A 403 -31.21 -45.15 -24.05
C LEU A 403 -32.17 -43.96 -24.01
N LYS A 404 -33.48 -44.23 -24.10
CA LYS A 404 -34.54 -43.24 -23.91
C LYS A 404 -35.03 -43.31 -22.47
N VAL A 405 -35.12 -42.16 -21.80
CA VAL A 405 -35.65 -42.02 -20.44
C VAL A 405 -36.89 -41.13 -20.51
N PHE A 406 -38.04 -41.68 -20.12
CA PHE A 406 -39.34 -41.06 -20.31
C PHE A 406 -39.74 -40.22 -19.10
N GLY A 407 -40.03 -38.94 -19.31
CA GLY A 407 -40.49 -38.04 -18.26
C GLY A 407 -40.58 -36.60 -18.76
N GLY A 408 -41.80 -36.06 -18.80
CA GLY A 408 -42.03 -34.66 -19.21
C GLY A 408 -41.35 -33.64 -18.27
N PRO A 409 -41.55 -33.74 -16.94
CA PRO A 409 -40.86 -32.89 -15.96
C PRO A 409 -39.35 -33.02 -16.04
N LEU A 410 -38.83 -34.26 -16.11
CA LEU A 410 -37.40 -34.52 -16.22
C LEU A 410 -36.78 -33.90 -17.48
N SER A 411 -37.45 -34.01 -18.64
CA SER A 411 -36.92 -33.47 -19.89
C SER A 411 -36.80 -31.95 -19.90
N ASN A 412 -37.82 -31.26 -19.39
CA ASN A 412 -37.78 -29.81 -19.22
C ASN A 412 -36.75 -29.40 -18.17
N LEU A 413 -36.63 -30.17 -17.08
CA LEU A 413 -35.62 -29.94 -16.04
C LEU A 413 -34.21 -30.04 -16.60
N MET A 414 -33.91 -31.08 -17.38
CA MET A 414 -32.59 -31.26 -17.99
C MET A 414 -32.27 -30.15 -19.01
N GLY A 415 -33.27 -29.69 -19.77
CA GLY A 415 -33.13 -28.50 -20.63
C GLY A 415 -32.78 -27.24 -19.83
N GLU A 416 -33.42 -27.03 -18.68
CA GLU A 416 -33.16 -25.87 -17.82
C GLU A 416 -31.81 -25.98 -17.08
N PHE A 417 -31.45 -27.16 -16.58
CA PHE A 417 -30.19 -27.44 -15.89
C PHE A 417 -29.00 -27.32 -16.80
N CYS A 418 -29.03 -28.06 -17.90
CA CYS A 418 -27.87 -28.37 -18.71
C CYS A 418 -27.95 -27.80 -20.14
N GLY A 419 -29.07 -27.18 -20.53
CA GLY A 419 -29.26 -26.60 -21.86
C GLY A 419 -29.83 -27.55 -22.91
N GLU A 420 -30.45 -26.98 -23.95
CA GLU A 420 -31.05 -27.70 -25.08
C GLU A 420 -30.20 -27.62 -26.34
N GLY A 421 -29.87 -28.78 -26.93
CA GLY A 421 -28.98 -28.87 -28.08
C GLY A 421 -27.51 -28.58 -27.74
N ALA A 422 -26.61 -28.95 -28.64
CA ALA A 422 -25.16 -28.95 -28.38
C ALA A 422 -24.58 -27.54 -28.12
N HIS A 423 -25.04 -26.51 -28.84
CA HIS A 423 -24.53 -25.14 -28.70
C HIS A 423 -24.93 -24.45 -27.38
N ASN A 424 -26.04 -24.88 -26.76
CA ASN A 424 -26.53 -24.26 -25.51
C ASN A 424 -26.21 -25.09 -24.27
N LYS A 425 -25.46 -26.20 -24.42
CA LYS A 425 -25.04 -27.00 -23.28
C LYS A 425 -24.30 -26.15 -22.25
N LYS A 426 -24.56 -26.39 -20.97
CA LYS A 426 -23.99 -25.65 -19.84
C LYS A 426 -23.88 -26.53 -18.60
N ILE A 427 -22.98 -26.17 -17.69
CA ILE A 427 -22.88 -26.78 -16.36
C ILE A 427 -23.91 -26.12 -15.43
N PRO A 428 -24.73 -26.90 -14.70
CA PRO A 428 -25.68 -26.34 -13.73
C PRO A 428 -24.98 -25.60 -12.58
N ASN A 429 -25.54 -24.45 -12.15
CA ASN A 429 -24.92 -23.61 -11.11
C ASN A 429 -24.68 -24.33 -9.77
N PHE A 430 -25.53 -25.30 -9.42
CA PHE A 430 -25.37 -26.06 -8.17
C PHE A 430 -24.16 -27.00 -8.22
N VAL A 431 -23.67 -27.40 -9.40
CA VAL A 431 -22.46 -28.24 -9.52
C VAL A 431 -21.24 -27.48 -9.00
N PHE A 432 -21.10 -26.18 -9.32
CA PHE A 432 -20.00 -25.37 -8.76
C PHE A 432 -20.08 -25.20 -7.24
N LYS A 433 -21.29 -25.34 -6.67
CA LYS A 433 -21.56 -25.31 -5.24
C LYS A 433 -21.43 -26.69 -4.59
N ALA A 434 -21.23 -27.77 -5.34
CA ALA A 434 -21.12 -29.11 -4.76
C ALA A 434 -19.73 -29.32 -4.10
N PRO A 435 -19.62 -30.22 -3.10
CA PRO A 435 -18.35 -30.73 -2.60
C PRO A 435 -17.40 -31.17 -3.71
N SER A 436 -16.08 -31.11 -3.46
CA SER A 436 -15.05 -31.42 -4.46
C SER A 436 -15.19 -32.83 -5.05
N GLU A 437 -15.52 -33.81 -4.22
CA GLU A 437 -15.71 -35.20 -4.61
C GLU A 437 -16.90 -35.36 -5.59
N LEU A 438 -18.04 -34.73 -5.28
CA LEU A 438 -19.22 -34.74 -6.15
C LEU A 438 -18.98 -34.02 -7.48
N ARG A 439 -18.24 -32.90 -7.46
CA ARG A 439 -17.81 -32.23 -8.69
C ARG A 439 -16.92 -33.11 -9.56
N GLN A 440 -16.04 -33.90 -8.94
CA GLN A 440 -15.16 -34.82 -9.66
C GLN A 440 -16.00 -35.85 -10.42
N HIS A 441 -17.02 -36.42 -9.77
CA HIS A 441 -17.94 -37.37 -10.42
C HIS A 441 -18.68 -36.78 -11.63
N PHE A 442 -19.06 -35.51 -11.59
CA PHE A 442 -19.62 -34.82 -12.76
C PHE A 442 -18.60 -34.68 -13.89
N ILE A 443 -17.36 -34.28 -13.57
CA ILE A 443 -16.27 -34.17 -14.54
C ILE A 443 -15.97 -35.54 -15.16
N ASP A 444 -15.87 -36.59 -14.35
CA ASP A 444 -15.62 -37.96 -14.83
C ASP A 444 -16.71 -38.39 -15.82
N GLY A 445 -17.99 -38.14 -15.50
CA GLY A 445 -19.09 -38.48 -16.40
C GLY A 445 -19.05 -37.69 -17.72
N LEU A 446 -18.55 -36.46 -17.69
CA LEU A 446 -18.41 -35.61 -18.88
C LEU A 446 -17.26 -36.07 -19.79
N PHE A 447 -16.10 -36.42 -19.22
CA PHE A 447 -14.97 -36.99 -19.96
C PHE A 447 -15.20 -38.46 -20.35
N ASP A 448 -16.02 -39.21 -19.62
CA ASP A 448 -16.43 -40.57 -19.99
C ASP A 448 -17.25 -40.61 -21.27
N GLY A 449 -18.01 -39.54 -21.58
CA GLY A 449 -18.79 -39.43 -22.81
C GLY A 449 -17.98 -38.85 -23.97
N ASP A 450 -17.44 -37.64 -23.81
CA ASP A 450 -16.86 -36.84 -24.90
C ASP A 450 -15.32 -36.64 -24.77
N GLY A 451 -14.68 -37.30 -23.80
CA GLY A 451 -13.25 -37.19 -23.57
C GLY A 451 -12.44 -38.12 -24.48
N SER A 452 -11.34 -37.58 -25.04
CA SER A 452 -10.39 -38.32 -25.87
C SER A 452 -8.99 -38.26 -25.26
N ASP A 453 -8.35 -39.41 -25.09
CA ASP A 453 -6.92 -39.49 -24.76
C ASP A 453 -6.09 -39.42 -26.05
N SER A 454 -5.03 -38.60 -26.05
CA SER A 454 -4.13 -38.44 -27.19
C SER A 454 -2.81 -39.18 -26.94
N HIS A 455 -2.34 -39.98 -27.90
CA HIS A 455 -1.09 -40.72 -27.75
C HIS A 455 0.15 -39.88 -28.12
N PRO A 456 1.24 -39.89 -27.32
CA PRO A 456 1.42 -40.61 -26.06
C PRO A 456 0.56 -40.01 -24.93
N SER A 457 -0.05 -40.88 -24.11
CA SER A 457 -1.08 -40.62 -23.08
C SER A 457 -0.64 -39.64 -21.99
N ASN A 458 -0.48 -38.37 -22.36
CA ASN A 458 -0.03 -37.24 -21.57
C ASN A 458 -0.90 -36.00 -21.82
N GLN A 459 -1.98 -36.16 -22.60
CA GLN A 459 -2.93 -35.12 -22.95
C GLN A 459 -4.33 -35.71 -23.07
N LEU A 460 -5.26 -35.16 -22.29
CA LEU A 460 -6.68 -35.47 -22.29
C LEU A 460 -7.46 -34.30 -22.88
N ASP A 461 -8.18 -34.53 -23.96
CA ASP A 461 -8.91 -33.52 -24.73
C ASP A 461 -10.41 -33.68 -24.55
N TYR A 462 -11.11 -32.56 -24.36
CA TYR A 462 -12.57 -32.48 -24.34
C TYR A 462 -13.07 -31.54 -25.42
N PHE A 463 -13.91 -32.04 -26.31
CA PHE A 463 -14.43 -31.30 -27.46
C PHE A 463 -15.85 -30.80 -27.20
N THR A 464 -16.14 -29.54 -27.53
CA THR A 464 -17.51 -29.01 -27.48
C THR A 464 -17.76 -27.92 -28.52
N VAL A 465 -19.03 -27.70 -28.87
CA VAL A 465 -19.47 -26.57 -29.71
C VAL A 465 -20.13 -25.45 -28.89
N SER A 466 -20.24 -25.63 -27.56
CA SER A 466 -20.74 -24.62 -26.63
C SER A 466 -19.56 -23.89 -25.96
N GLU A 467 -19.39 -22.62 -26.32
CA GLU A 467 -18.39 -21.75 -25.67
C GLU A 467 -18.63 -21.61 -24.17
N LYS A 468 -19.91 -21.52 -23.78
CA LYS A 468 -20.33 -21.41 -22.39
C LYS A 468 -19.91 -22.64 -21.59
N LEU A 469 -20.11 -23.83 -22.15
CA LEU A 469 -19.67 -25.08 -21.52
C LEU A 469 -18.15 -25.12 -21.40
N ALA A 470 -17.41 -24.72 -22.45
CA ALA A 470 -15.96 -24.67 -22.43
C ALA A 470 -15.43 -23.78 -21.28
N LYS A 471 -15.95 -22.55 -21.16
CA LYS A 471 -15.61 -21.62 -20.07
C LYS A 471 -15.95 -22.19 -18.68
N GLN A 472 -17.16 -22.72 -18.54
CA GLN A 472 -17.65 -23.31 -17.30
C GLN A 472 -16.83 -24.53 -16.87
N LEU A 473 -16.44 -25.37 -17.83
CA LEU A 473 -15.58 -26.53 -17.58
C LEU A 473 -14.17 -26.09 -17.17
N SER A 474 -13.60 -25.07 -17.84
CA SER A 474 -12.31 -24.49 -17.43
C SER A 474 -12.35 -24.00 -15.99
N LEU A 475 -13.41 -23.27 -15.60
CA LEU A 475 -13.62 -22.87 -14.19
C LEU A 475 -13.75 -24.08 -13.25
N LEU A 476 -14.54 -25.09 -13.63
CA LEU A 476 -14.76 -26.27 -12.79
C LEU A 476 -13.48 -27.08 -12.57
N LEU A 477 -12.65 -27.22 -13.61
CA LEU A 477 -11.31 -27.81 -13.55
C LEU A 477 -10.38 -26.98 -12.66
N ASN A 478 -10.38 -25.65 -12.80
CA ASN A 478 -9.68 -24.74 -11.90
C ASN A 478 -10.12 -24.93 -10.44
N MET A 479 -11.40 -25.17 -10.15
CA MET A 479 -11.86 -25.44 -8.77
C MET A 479 -11.34 -26.78 -8.20
N GLN A 480 -10.96 -27.73 -9.06
CA GLN A 480 -10.23 -28.96 -8.70
C GLN A 480 -8.70 -28.78 -8.71
N GLY A 481 -8.22 -27.56 -8.97
CA GLY A 481 -6.80 -27.23 -9.07
C GLY A 481 -6.14 -27.75 -10.35
N ILE A 482 -6.91 -28.00 -11.41
CA ILE A 482 -6.44 -28.38 -12.75
C ILE A 482 -6.41 -27.14 -13.63
N VAL A 483 -5.28 -26.88 -14.30
CA VAL A 483 -5.11 -25.73 -15.18
C VAL A 483 -5.16 -26.20 -16.64
N SER A 484 -6.36 -26.16 -17.22
CA SER A 484 -6.60 -26.54 -18.61
C SER A 484 -6.10 -25.48 -19.60
N SER A 485 -5.69 -25.93 -20.80
CA SER A 485 -5.57 -25.08 -21.98
C SER A 485 -6.89 -25.08 -22.75
N TRP A 486 -7.21 -23.96 -23.39
CA TRP A 486 -8.42 -23.83 -24.22
C TRP A 486 -8.06 -23.32 -25.62
N GLU A 487 -8.43 -24.09 -26.63
CA GLU A 487 -8.26 -23.76 -28.05
C GLU A 487 -9.61 -23.70 -28.77
N GLU A 488 -9.66 -22.92 -29.85
CA GLU A 488 -10.79 -22.87 -30.76
C GLU A 488 -10.31 -23.10 -32.20
N PHE A 489 -11.09 -23.79 -33.00
CA PHE A 489 -10.84 -23.95 -34.43
C PHE A 489 -12.15 -24.03 -35.21
N ASP A 490 -12.11 -23.57 -36.45
CA ASP A 490 -13.21 -23.70 -37.38
C ASP A 490 -13.13 -25.05 -38.09
N GLN A 491 -14.20 -25.85 -38.00
CA GLN A 491 -14.33 -27.08 -38.77
C GLN A 491 -15.30 -26.85 -39.94
N VAL A 492 -14.91 -27.25 -41.14
CA VAL A 492 -15.80 -27.27 -42.31
C VAL A 492 -16.59 -28.57 -42.27
N GLY A 493 -17.91 -28.46 -42.09
CA GLY A 493 -18.80 -29.62 -42.15
C GLY A 493 -18.96 -30.16 -43.58
N ILE A 494 -19.55 -31.36 -43.70
CA ILE A 494 -19.84 -32.02 -44.99
C ILE A 494 -20.74 -31.14 -45.89
N SER A 495 -21.55 -30.24 -45.29
CA SER A 495 -22.40 -29.27 -45.98
C SER A 495 -21.71 -27.96 -46.38
N GLY A 496 -20.38 -27.85 -46.19
CA GLY A 496 -19.59 -26.64 -46.46
C GLY A 496 -19.75 -25.52 -45.42
N LYS A 497 -20.64 -25.66 -44.43
CA LYS A 497 -20.79 -24.69 -43.34
C LYS A 497 -19.62 -24.79 -42.36
N LYS A 498 -18.95 -23.66 -42.10
CA LYS A 498 -17.96 -23.52 -41.02
C LYS A 498 -18.69 -23.50 -39.68
N SER A 499 -18.30 -24.40 -38.78
CA SER A 499 -18.77 -24.42 -37.39
C SER A 499 -17.58 -24.33 -36.45
N ARG A 500 -17.64 -23.40 -35.50
CA ARG A 500 -16.59 -23.22 -34.49
C ARG A 500 -16.68 -24.34 -33.44
N LYS A 501 -15.54 -24.95 -33.14
CA LYS A 501 -15.37 -25.95 -32.08
C LYS A 501 -14.36 -25.44 -31.06
N TYR A 502 -14.57 -25.85 -29.81
CA TYR A 502 -13.75 -25.52 -28.67
C TYR A 502 -13.18 -26.81 -28.08
N VAL A 503 -11.91 -26.78 -27.71
CA VAL A 503 -11.22 -27.93 -27.11
C VAL A 503 -10.53 -27.50 -25.83
N LEU A 504 -10.84 -28.22 -24.75
CA LEU A 504 -10.10 -28.12 -23.50
C LEU A 504 -9.09 -29.25 -23.42
N LYS A 505 -7.83 -28.89 -23.20
CA LYS A 505 -6.72 -29.83 -23.10
C LYS A 505 -6.18 -29.84 -21.69
N VAL A 506 -6.17 -31.01 -21.06
CA VAL A 506 -5.53 -31.27 -19.77
C VAL A 506 -4.28 -32.08 -20.03
N PHE A 507 -3.18 -31.77 -19.36
CA PHE A 507 -1.88 -32.35 -19.68
C PHE A 507 -1.17 -32.84 -18.42
N GLY A 508 -0.21 -33.76 -18.53
CA GLY A 508 0.71 -34.12 -17.44
C GLY A 508 0.04 -34.75 -16.22
N GLY A 509 0.64 -34.54 -15.05
CA GLY A 509 0.16 -35.10 -13.77
C GLY A 509 -1.22 -34.62 -13.32
N ASP A 510 -1.80 -33.59 -13.94
CA ASP A 510 -3.19 -33.19 -13.69
C ASP A 510 -4.20 -34.24 -14.21
N ILE A 511 -3.79 -35.11 -15.14
CA ILE A 511 -4.60 -36.25 -15.62
C ILE A 511 -4.84 -37.26 -14.49
N ASN A 512 -3.90 -37.41 -13.56
CA ASN A 512 -4.03 -38.33 -12.42
C ASN A 512 -5.10 -37.90 -11.39
N LYS A 513 -5.70 -36.71 -11.55
CA LYS A 513 -6.83 -36.28 -10.73
C LYS A 513 -8.17 -36.83 -11.23
N PHE A 514 -8.19 -37.47 -12.39
CA PHE A 514 -9.37 -38.14 -12.95
C PHE A 514 -9.36 -39.60 -12.54
N HIS A 515 -10.52 -40.18 -12.20
CA HIS A 515 -10.57 -41.55 -11.65
C HIS A 515 -10.30 -42.67 -12.67
N LYS A 516 -10.36 -42.38 -13.98
CA LYS A 516 -10.29 -43.40 -15.05
C LYS A 516 -9.01 -43.33 -15.89
N PHE A 517 -8.33 -42.19 -15.90
CA PHE A 517 -7.18 -41.94 -16.76
C PHE A 517 -5.92 -41.97 -15.90
N GLU A 518 -5.16 -43.06 -15.99
CA GLU A 518 -3.85 -43.20 -15.33
C GLU A 518 -2.74 -43.06 -16.37
N THR A 519 -1.80 -42.16 -16.15
CA THR A 519 -0.61 -42.05 -17.02
C THR A 519 0.32 -43.23 -16.77
N LYS A 520 0.63 -44.05 -17.80
CA LYS A 520 1.56 -45.21 -17.69
C LYS A 520 2.95 -44.86 -17.15
N ASN A 521 3.40 -43.64 -17.42
CA ASN A 521 4.51 -43.04 -16.70
C ASN A 521 3.90 -42.14 -15.66
N THR A 522 4.03 -42.45 -14.37
CA THR A 522 3.96 -41.42 -13.34
C THR A 522 4.98 -40.38 -13.75
N SER A 523 4.55 -39.28 -14.34
CA SER A 523 5.46 -38.18 -14.61
C SER A 523 5.84 -37.67 -13.23
N ASN A 524 6.94 -38.19 -12.67
CA ASN A 524 7.60 -37.71 -11.46
C ASN A 524 8.17 -36.27 -11.64
N PHE A 525 7.73 -35.60 -12.71
CA PHE A 525 7.99 -34.22 -13.07
C PHE A 525 6.74 -33.42 -12.72
N LEU A 526 6.92 -32.41 -11.86
CA LEU A 526 5.98 -31.31 -11.66
C LEU A 526 5.86 -30.53 -12.98
N THR A 527 5.03 -31.04 -13.89
CA THR A 527 5.06 -30.69 -15.32
C THR A 527 4.55 -29.27 -15.64
N TYR A 528 4.17 -28.47 -14.63
CA TYR A 528 3.79 -27.05 -14.77
C TYR A 528 4.37 -26.11 -13.70
N GLN A 529 5.38 -26.55 -12.94
CA GLN A 529 6.06 -25.72 -11.93
C GLN A 529 7.55 -25.57 -12.26
N GLY A 530 7.91 -25.45 -13.54
CA GLY A 530 9.25 -24.97 -13.86
C GLY A 530 9.34 -23.54 -13.35
N ILE A 531 9.97 -23.32 -12.20
CA ILE A 531 10.17 -21.97 -11.69
C ILE A 531 11.03 -21.25 -12.73
N PRO A 532 10.65 -20.04 -13.18
CA PRO A 532 11.47 -19.26 -14.11
C PRO A 532 12.90 -19.13 -13.58
N THR A 533 13.90 -19.45 -14.40
CA THR A 533 15.33 -19.35 -14.01
C THR A 533 15.71 -17.91 -13.68
N LYS A 534 15.07 -16.94 -14.34
CA LYS A 534 15.13 -15.48 -14.10
C LYS A 534 14.96 -15.08 -12.63
N LEU A 535 14.26 -15.88 -11.81
CA LEU A 535 14.12 -15.61 -10.37
C LEU A 535 15.39 -15.82 -9.53
N PHE A 536 16.36 -16.50 -10.12
CA PHE A 536 17.58 -16.94 -9.44
C PHE A 536 18.85 -16.56 -10.20
N GLU A 537 18.78 -15.79 -11.29
CA GLU A 537 19.96 -15.38 -12.09
C GLU A 537 21.00 -14.60 -11.27
N ASP A 538 20.59 -13.83 -10.25
CA ASP A 538 21.49 -13.15 -9.30
C ASP A 538 22.20 -14.12 -8.32
N LEU A 539 21.75 -15.37 -8.24
CA LEU A 539 22.22 -16.36 -7.27
C LEU A 539 22.85 -17.59 -7.92
N ILE A 540 22.52 -17.92 -9.16
CA ILE A 540 23.07 -19.06 -9.90
C ILE A 540 23.18 -18.64 -11.38
N ASP A 541 24.37 -18.84 -11.94
CA ASP A 541 24.56 -18.79 -13.39
C ASP A 541 24.01 -20.08 -13.99
N TRP A 542 22.91 -19.96 -14.74
CA TRP A 542 22.27 -21.08 -15.42
C TRP A 542 22.93 -21.34 -16.77
N GLU A 543 22.75 -22.55 -17.31
CA GLU A 543 23.19 -22.85 -18.69
C GLU A 543 22.50 -21.88 -19.68
N PRO A 544 23.23 -21.35 -20.68
CA PRO A 544 22.64 -20.47 -21.69
C PRO A 544 21.44 -21.15 -22.36
N ASN A 545 20.30 -20.45 -22.44
CA ASN A 545 19.01 -20.90 -22.98
C ASN A 545 18.10 -21.72 -22.06
N LEU A 546 18.45 -21.92 -20.78
CA LEU A 546 17.54 -22.56 -19.83
C LEU A 546 16.54 -21.55 -19.25
N VAL A 547 15.29 -21.56 -19.74
CA VAL A 547 14.23 -20.61 -19.32
C VAL A 547 13.50 -21.04 -18.04
N ARG A 548 13.50 -22.35 -17.73
CA ARG A 548 12.84 -22.91 -16.53
C ARG A 548 13.73 -23.88 -15.80
N CYS A 549 13.58 -23.92 -14.48
CA CYS A 549 14.23 -24.87 -13.59
C CYS A 549 13.59 -26.27 -13.68
N ASN A 550 13.55 -26.88 -14.86
CA ASN A 550 13.02 -28.23 -15.08
C ASN A 550 14.14 -29.28 -15.27
N THR A 551 15.33 -28.90 -15.75
CA THR A 551 16.47 -29.82 -15.94
C THR A 551 17.86 -29.13 -15.85
N THR A 552 18.57 -29.31 -14.71
CA THR A 552 20.06 -29.25 -14.42
C THR A 552 20.81 -27.88 -14.31
N PRO A 553 21.99 -27.76 -13.58
CA PRO A 553 22.92 -28.79 -13.05
C PRO A 553 22.57 -29.46 -11.71
N SER A 554 22.85 -30.75 -11.71
CA SER A 554 22.74 -31.85 -10.74
C SER A 554 22.67 -31.55 -9.24
N GLY A 555 21.44 -31.47 -8.70
CA GLY A 555 21.05 -32.00 -7.38
C GLY A 555 20.47 -31.00 -6.37
N ILE A 556 20.66 -29.69 -6.58
CA ILE A 556 20.34 -28.67 -5.56
C ILE A 556 18.82 -28.48 -5.46
N LEU A 557 18.16 -28.29 -6.60
CA LEU A 557 16.71 -28.21 -6.68
C LEU A 557 16.03 -29.55 -6.34
N ARG A 558 16.68 -30.68 -6.67
CA ARG A 558 16.22 -32.02 -6.27
C ARG A 558 16.23 -32.15 -4.74
N GLY A 559 17.31 -31.74 -4.08
CA GLY A 559 17.40 -31.71 -2.61
C GLY A 559 16.46 -30.72 -1.93
N LEU A 560 15.83 -29.82 -2.67
CA LEU A 560 14.85 -28.86 -2.16
C LEU A 560 13.41 -29.20 -2.57
N GLY A 561 13.20 -30.28 -3.33
CA GLY A 561 11.87 -30.81 -3.69
C GLY A 561 11.25 -30.20 -4.95
N ILE A 562 12.03 -29.53 -5.81
CA ILE A 562 11.55 -28.95 -7.08
C ILE A 562 11.95 -29.88 -8.24
N GLY A 563 10.95 -30.35 -8.99
CA GLY A 563 11.15 -31.06 -10.27
C GLY A 563 11.62 -32.53 -10.19
N SER A 564 11.59 -33.19 -9.04
CA SER A 564 11.98 -34.61 -8.90
C SER A 564 11.04 -35.43 -8.00
N GLY A 565 10.98 -36.75 -8.22
CA GLY A 565 10.25 -37.68 -7.37
C GLY A 565 10.68 -37.62 -5.89
N LEU A 566 9.71 -37.81 -4.98
CA LEU A 566 9.86 -37.67 -3.52
C LEU A 566 11.06 -38.45 -2.96
N GLU A 567 11.25 -39.70 -3.39
CA GLU A 567 12.30 -40.60 -2.89
C GLU A 567 13.73 -40.11 -3.22
N TYR A 568 13.96 -39.59 -4.43
CA TYR A 568 15.28 -39.04 -4.82
C TYR A 568 15.54 -37.66 -4.19
N SER A 569 14.50 -36.87 -3.95
CA SER A 569 14.61 -35.54 -3.34
C SER A 569 15.09 -35.61 -1.89
N GLU A 570 14.68 -36.64 -1.16
CA GLU A 570 14.91 -36.80 0.27
C GLU A 570 16.38 -37.12 0.58
N VAL A 571 17.05 -37.89 -0.30
CA VAL A 571 18.49 -38.19 -0.21
C VAL A 571 19.33 -36.91 -0.27
N TYR A 572 19.08 -36.04 -1.24
CA TYR A 572 19.81 -34.77 -1.38
C TYR A 572 19.39 -33.75 -0.31
N LYS A 573 18.11 -33.74 0.10
CA LYS A 573 17.60 -32.90 1.20
C LYS A 573 18.28 -33.22 2.52
N ASN A 574 18.46 -34.51 2.81
CA ASN A 574 19.18 -34.97 3.99
C ASN A 574 20.65 -34.57 3.93
N LYS A 575 21.31 -34.64 2.75
CA LYS A 575 22.68 -34.14 2.57
C LYS A 575 22.78 -32.64 2.82
N ILE A 576 21.89 -31.83 2.24
CA ILE A 576 21.84 -30.37 2.48
C ILE A 576 21.59 -30.06 3.96
N ASN A 577 20.67 -30.78 4.62
CA ASN A 577 20.37 -30.60 6.04
C ASN A 577 21.55 -30.99 6.96
N LYS A 578 22.31 -32.04 6.60
CA LYS A 578 23.54 -32.42 7.31
C LYS A 578 24.61 -31.34 7.19
N ILE A 579 24.81 -30.78 5.98
CA ILE A 579 25.74 -29.64 5.77
C ILE A 579 25.28 -28.40 6.57
N LEU A 580 23.98 -28.09 6.58
CA LEU A 580 23.42 -26.99 7.38
C LEU A 580 23.63 -27.17 8.89
N ARG A 581 23.77 -28.42 9.36
CA ARG A 581 24.03 -28.79 10.76
C ARG A 581 25.51 -29.05 11.06
N ASN A 582 26.42 -28.73 10.13
CA ASN A 582 27.86 -29.00 10.22
C ASN A 582 28.21 -30.48 10.51
N GLN A 583 27.47 -31.42 9.91
CA GLN A 583 27.72 -32.86 10.03
C GLN A 583 28.48 -33.39 8.80
N GLU A 584 29.24 -34.48 8.97
CA GLU A 584 29.97 -35.11 7.85
C GLU A 584 29.01 -35.65 6.77
N VAL A 585 29.39 -35.40 5.51
CA VAL A 585 28.67 -35.84 4.32
C VAL A 585 29.65 -36.45 3.33
N GLU A 586 29.26 -37.58 2.75
CA GLU A 586 30.03 -38.33 1.77
C GLU A 586 30.35 -37.46 0.53
N LYS A 587 31.61 -37.42 0.11
CA LYS A 587 32.08 -36.62 -1.04
C LYS A 587 31.65 -37.31 -2.34
N ASP A 588 30.64 -36.76 -3.01
CA ASP A 588 30.12 -37.27 -4.28
C ASP A 588 30.07 -36.16 -5.36
N ARG A 589 29.60 -36.52 -6.56
CA ARG A 589 29.43 -35.57 -7.68
C ARG A 589 28.52 -34.39 -7.34
N PHE A 590 27.59 -34.54 -6.38
CA PHE A 590 26.69 -33.48 -5.95
C PHE A 590 27.39 -32.44 -5.07
N ILE A 591 28.20 -32.87 -4.11
CA ILE A 591 29.05 -31.98 -3.28
C ILE A 591 30.08 -31.25 -4.15
N LYS A 592 30.64 -31.91 -5.17
CA LYS A 592 31.56 -31.28 -6.13
C LYS A 592 30.90 -30.10 -6.87
N ASN A 593 29.68 -30.28 -7.38
CA ASN A 593 28.95 -29.22 -8.07
C ASN A 593 28.58 -28.04 -7.14
N LEU A 594 28.21 -28.33 -5.88
CA LEU A 594 27.94 -27.29 -4.88
C LEU A 594 29.18 -26.43 -4.60
N LYS A 595 30.38 -27.03 -4.64
CA LYS A 595 31.65 -26.33 -4.49
C LYS A 595 31.99 -25.50 -5.73
N GLU A 596 31.83 -26.06 -6.93
CA GLU A 596 32.05 -25.36 -8.20
C GLU A 596 31.14 -24.13 -8.37
N LEU A 597 29.90 -24.18 -7.86
CA LEU A 597 28.95 -23.05 -7.85
C LEU A 597 29.15 -22.07 -6.69
N ASN A 598 30.18 -22.25 -5.86
CA ASN A 598 30.48 -21.42 -4.68
C ASN A 598 29.35 -21.38 -3.62
N LEU A 599 28.61 -22.49 -3.47
CA LEU A 599 27.51 -22.64 -2.52
C LEU A 599 27.95 -23.25 -1.17
N ILE A 600 29.09 -23.93 -1.16
CA ILE A 600 29.73 -24.49 0.04
C ILE A 600 31.25 -24.31 -0.02
N ILE A 601 31.90 -24.21 1.13
CA ILE A 601 33.36 -24.09 1.29
C ILE A 601 33.86 -25.32 2.06
N GLU A 602 34.97 -25.91 1.62
CA GLU A 602 35.62 -27.02 2.31
C GLU A 602 36.50 -26.50 3.45
N THR A 603 36.38 -27.11 4.63
CA THR A 603 37.10 -26.75 5.86
C THR A 603 37.71 -28.00 6.50
N ASN A 604 38.63 -27.82 7.45
CA ASN A 604 39.32 -28.93 8.12
C ASN A 604 38.36 -29.92 8.83
N ASN A 605 37.14 -29.49 9.18
CA ASN A 605 36.13 -30.30 9.87
C ASN A 605 34.85 -30.54 9.02
N GLY A 606 34.96 -30.54 7.68
CA GLY A 606 33.83 -30.81 6.77
C GLY A 606 33.50 -29.64 5.84
N PHE A 607 32.22 -29.45 5.51
CA PHE A 607 31.76 -28.39 4.59
C PHE A 607 30.97 -27.31 5.33
N LYS A 608 31.29 -26.04 5.06
CA LYS A 608 30.56 -24.87 5.58
C LYS A 608 29.68 -24.26 4.49
N THR A 609 28.45 -23.87 4.83
CA THR A 609 27.53 -23.20 3.89
C THR A 609 27.94 -21.76 3.62
N THR A 610 27.79 -21.30 2.36
CA THR A 610 27.94 -19.88 2.02
C THR A 610 26.62 -19.12 2.19
N ASP A 611 26.69 -17.79 2.30
CA ASP A 611 25.48 -16.96 2.36
C ASP A 611 24.69 -16.99 1.04
N LYS A 612 25.36 -17.27 -0.08
CA LYS A 612 24.74 -17.50 -1.40
C LYS A 612 23.76 -18.69 -1.35
N LEU A 613 24.16 -19.81 -0.71
CA LEU A 613 23.30 -20.97 -0.53
C LEU A 613 22.11 -20.70 0.43
N LYS A 614 22.34 -19.95 1.51
CA LYS A 614 21.26 -19.59 2.44
C LYS A 614 20.20 -18.70 1.77
N LYS A 615 20.64 -17.69 1.00
CA LYS A 615 19.77 -16.80 0.22
C LYS A 615 18.96 -17.58 -0.81
N LEU A 616 19.61 -18.49 -1.53
CA LEU A 616 18.95 -19.37 -2.50
C LEU A 616 17.86 -20.25 -1.86
N ILE A 617 18.18 -20.92 -0.74
CA ILE A 617 17.22 -21.77 -0.03
C ILE A 617 16.02 -20.95 0.48
N LYS A 618 16.28 -19.74 1.01
CA LYS A 618 15.22 -18.83 1.47
C LYS A 618 14.30 -18.44 0.32
N ARG A 619 14.86 -17.92 -0.79
CA ARG A 619 14.06 -17.48 -1.95
C ARG A 619 13.23 -18.60 -2.56
N ILE A 620 13.80 -19.81 -2.65
CA ILE A 620 13.06 -20.99 -3.10
C ILE A 620 11.87 -21.29 -2.19
N ARG A 621 12.02 -21.23 -0.86
CA ARG A 621 10.89 -21.43 0.07
C ARG A 621 9.83 -20.35 -0.09
N ASP A 622 10.24 -19.11 -0.27
CA ASP A 622 9.33 -17.97 -0.41
C ASP A 622 8.48 -18.14 -1.69
N VAL A 623 9.13 -18.43 -2.83
CA VAL A 623 8.45 -18.74 -4.10
C VAL A 623 7.51 -19.95 -3.97
N LEU A 624 7.97 -21.05 -3.37
CA LEU A 624 7.14 -22.25 -3.16
C LEU A 624 5.97 -22.00 -2.22
N SER A 625 6.11 -21.12 -1.23
CA SER A 625 5.03 -20.77 -0.31
C SER A 625 3.88 -20.06 -1.02
N LEU A 626 4.17 -19.27 -2.05
CA LEU A 626 3.19 -18.51 -2.83
C LEU A 626 2.45 -19.40 -3.85
N ILE A 627 3.11 -20.43 -4.40
CA ILE A 627 2.57 -21.32 -5.45
C ILE A 627 1.91 -22.57 -4.86
N LYS A 628 1.99 -22.78 -3.55
CA LYS A 628 1.70 -24.07 -2.89
C LYS A 628 0.31 -24.61 -3.20
N ASP A 629 -0.72 -23.75 -3.24
CA ASP A 629 -2.11 -24.19 -3.38
C ASP A 629 -2.94 -23.40 -4.41
N ASP A 630 -2.96 -22.06 -4.35
CA ASP A 630 -3.98 -21.26 -5.04
C ASP A 630 -3.49 -20.57 -6.33
N LEU A 631 -2.17 -20.39 -6.52
CA LEU A 631 -1.57 -19.66 -7.66
C LEU A 631 -0.72 -20.55 -8.58
N VAL A 632 -0.53 -20.13 -9.82
CA VAL A 632 0.38 -20.73 -10.81
C VAL A 632 1.01 -19.64 -11.70
N PHE A 633 2.22 -19.89 -12.19
CA PHE A 633 2.85 -19.06 -13.22
C PHE A 633 2.48 -19.55 -14.61
N LEU A 634 2.09 -18.62 -15.47
CA LEU A 634 1.90 -18.87 -16.89
C LEU A 634 2.84 -17.96 -17.68
N ASP A 635 3.68 -18.55 -18.54
CA ASP A 635 4.53 -17.77 -19.43
C ASP A 635 3.67 -17.09 -20.49
N ILE A 636 4.09 -15.90 -20.88
CA ILE A 636 3.52 -15.18 -22.01
C ILE A 636 4.05 -15.84 -23.27
N LYS A 637 3.15 -16.36 -24.10
CA LYS A 637 3.48 -16.96 -25.40
C LYS A 637 3.54 -15.89 -26.50
N GLU A 638 2.68 -14.89 -26.40
CA GLU A 638 2.51 -13.86 -27.42
C GLU A 638 1.88 -12.64 -26.75
N ILE A 639 2.41 -11.45 -27.04
CA ILE A 639 1.86 -10.17 -26.59
C ILE A 639 1.80 -9.18 -27.76
N ASN A 640 0.58 -8.90 -28.21
CA ASN A 640 0.38 -8.09 -29.42
C ASN A 640 -0.44 -6.83 -29.12
N LYS A 641 -0.05 -5.72 -29.73
CA LYS A 641 -0.87 -4.52 -29.82
C LYS A 641 -2.06 -4.78 -30.74
N LYS A 642 -3.26 -4.42 -30.29
CA LYS A 642 -4.52 -4.60 -31.02
C LYS A 642 -5.25 -3.26 -31.13
N GLN A 643 -5.70 -2.92 -32.34
CA GLN A 643 -6.67 -1.85 -32.53
C GLN A 643 -8.04 -2.36 -32.08
N SER A 644 -8.53 -1.87 -30.94
CA SER A 644 -9.89 -2.19 -30.49
C SER A 644 -10.89 -1.16 -31.04
N GLN A 645 -12.14 -1.57 -31.28
CA GLN A 645 -13.17 -0.69 -31.86
C GLN A 645 -13.97 0.09 -30.80
N SER A 646 -13.85 -0.26 -29.51
CA SER A 646 -14.62 0.39 -28.44
C SER A 646 -14.01 1.71 -27.95
N GLU A 647 -14.80 2.78 -27.93
CA GLU A 647 -14.38 4.06 -27.35
C GLU A 647 -14.22 4.04 -25.82
N HIS A 648 -14.73 3.01 -25.13
CA HIS A 648 -14.74 2.94 -23.66
C HIS A 648 -14.04 1.68 -23.13
N VAL A 649 -13.49 1.81 -21.92
CA VAL A 649 -12.89 0.75 -21.10
C VAL A 649 -13.45 0.81 -19.68
N TYR A 650 -13.41 -0.29 -18.96
CA TYR A 650 -14.12 -0.47 -17.70
C TYR A 650 -13.22 -1.09 -16.63
N ASP A 651 -13.52 -0.82 -15.37
CA ASP A 651 -12.84 -1.40 -14.20
C ASP A 651 -13.84 -1.57 -13.04
N ILE A 652 -13.45 -2.34 -12.01
CA ILE A 652 -14.26 -2.56 -10.81
C ILE A 652 -13.42 -2.42 -9.54
N SER A 653 -13.98 -1.78 -8.51
CA SER A 653 -13.27 -1.54 -7.25
C SER A 653 -13.54 -2.62 -6.21
N VAL A 654 -12.45 -3.23 -5.71
CA VAL A 654 -12.40 -4.09 -4.52
C VAL A 654 -11.80 -3.28 -3.36
N PRO A 655 -12.54 -3.01 -2.28
CA PRO A 655 -12.15 -2.05 -1.25
C PRO A 655 -11.10 -2.54 -0.24
N ASP A 656 -10.55 -3.74 -0.38
CA ASP A 656 -9.52 -4.28 0.52
C ASP A 656 -8.13 -4.16 -0.13
N GLN A 657 -7.25 -3.35 0.45
CA GLN A 657 -5.89 -3.09 -0.04
C GLN A 657 -5.05 -4.35 -0.21
N ARG A 658 -5.30 -5.40 0.58
CA ARG A 658 -4.57 -6.68 0.47
C ARG A 658 -5.01 -7.49 -0.76
N TYR A 659 -6.14 -7.14 -1.36
CA TYR A 659 -6.87 -7.87 -2.40
C TYR A 659 -7.25 -6.97 -3.60
N GLU A 660 -6.41 -5.97 -3.92
CA GLU A 660 -6.60 -5.04 -5.04
C GLU A 660 -6.42 -5.69 -6.43
N ASN A 661 -7.16 -6.76 -6.67
CA ASN A 661 -7.18 -7.49 -7.92
C ASN A 661 -8.50 -8.24 -8.07
N PHE A 662 -8.75 -8.71 -9.28
CA PHE A 662 -9.86 -9.60 -9.57
C PHE A 662 -9.50 -10.50 -10.75
N VAL A 663 -10.31 -11.54 -10.96
CA VAL A 663 -10.12 -12.46 -12.07
C VAL A 663 -10.89 -12.01 -13.30
N ALA A 664 -10.16 -11.81 -14.38
CA ALA A 664 -10.65 -11.51 -15.72
C ALA A 664 -10.02 -12.47 -16.75
N GLY A 665 -10.60 -12.58 -17.93
CA GLY A 665 -10.01 -13.33 -19.03
C GLY A 665 -11.03 -14.06 -19.88
N ARG A 666 -11.04 -13.80 -21.19
CA ARG A 666 -11.90 -14.49 -22.16
C ARG A 666 -11.62 -15.97 -22.29
N LYS A 667 -10.34 -16.37 -22.32
CA LYS A 667 -9.90 -17.77 -22.57
C LYS A 667 -9.30 -18.46 -21.36
N GLY A 668 -9.86 -18.16 -20.19
CA GLY A 668 -9.40 -18.70 -18.92
C GLY A 668 -9.04 -17.58 -17.95
N LEU A 669 -8.80 -17.98 -16.71
CA LEU A 669 -8.74 -17.06 -15.59
C LEU A 669 -7.34 -16.44 -15.43
N LEU A 670 -7.24 -15.12 -15.43
CA LEU A 670 -6.02 -14.34 -15.18
C LEU A 670 -6.31 -13.23 -14.16
N PHE A 671 -5.30 -12.74 -13.45
CA PHE A 671 -5.48 -11.64 -12.50
C PHE A 671 -5.24 -10.28 -13.17
N ALA A 672 -6.16 -9.37 -12.92
CA ALA A 672 -6.10 -7.95 -13.29
C ALA A 672 -6.02 -7.10 -12.01
N LYS A 673 -5.24 -6.02 -12.01
CA LYS A 673 -5.13 -5.11 -10.87
C LYS A 673 -6.32 -4.14 -10.86
N ASN A 674 -6.80 -3.80 -9.66
CA ASN A 674 -7.82 -2.79 -9.46
C ASN A 674 -7.20 -1.38 -9.32
N SER A 675 -7.84 -0.37 -9.91
CA SER A 675 -7.50 1.04 -9.72
C SER A 675 -8.06 1.58 -8.39
N ARG A 676 -7.21 2.04 -7.47
CA ARG A 676 -7.66 2.78 -6.29
C ARG A 676 -6.99 4.15 -6.15
N GLY A 677 -7.85 5.15 -5.96
CA GLY A 677 -7.44 6.52 -5.67
C GLY A 677 -7.22 6.74 -4.18
N GLN A 678 -6.10 7.37 -3.81
CA GLN A 678 -6.02 8.06 -2.51
C GLN A 678 -6.76 9.40 -2.60
N GLN A 679 -6.93 10.14 -1.50
CA GLN A 679 -7.72 11.37 -1.49
C GLN A 679 -6.87 12.57 -1.93
N GLY A 680 -7.11 13.13 -3.12
CA GLY A 680 -6.40 14.31 -3.61
C GLY A 680 -7.34 15.51 -3.70
N ILE A 681 -7.37 16.29 -2.63
CA ILE A 681 -8.11 17.56 -2.56
C ILE A 681 -7.18 18.73 -2.90
N GLY A 682 -5.89 18.64 -2.56
CA GLY A 682 -4.93 19.75 -2.49
C GLY A 682 -4.83 20.60 -3.76
N ILE A 683 -4.12 20.12 -4.78
CA ILE A 683 -3.86 20.93 -5.99
C ILE A 683 -5.12 21.24 -6.79
N SER A 684 -6.09 20.32 -6.82
CA SER A 684 -7.38 20.54 -7.48
C SER A 684 -8.19 21.67 -6.81
N ALA A 685 -8.05 21.89 -5.51
CA ALA A 685 -8.67 23.02 -4.82
C ALA A 685 -8.02 24.36 -5.22
N ALA A 686 -6.71 24.38 -5.44
CA ALA A 686 -6.02 25.57 -5.94
C ALA A 686 -6.44 25.92 -7.38
N VAL A 687 -6.61 24.90 -8.24
CA VAL A 687 -7.15 25.08 -9.60
C VAL A 687 -8.58 25.59 -9.56
N LEU A 688 -9.44 25.01 -8.72
CA LEU A 688 -10.82 25.48 -8.55
C LEU A 688 -10.87 26.93 -8.06
N TYR A 689 -10.04 27.31 -7.09
CA TYR A 689 -9.97 28.68 -6.58
C TYR A 689 -9.54 29.67 -7.67
N GLY A 690 -8.50 29.33 -8.44
CA GLY A 690 -8.04 30.15 -9.57
C GLY A 690 -9.13 30.35 -10.63
N GLN A 691 -9.86 29.29 -10.96
CA GLN A 691 -11.00 29.35 -11.87
C GLN A 691 -12.14 30.23 -11.34
N ILE A 692 -12.51 30.10 -10.07
CA ILE A 692 -13.61 30.88 -9.49
C ILE A 692 -13.26 32.37 -9.43
N THR A 693 -12.00 32.69 -9.13
CA THR A 693 -11.57 34.09 -8.94
C THR A 693 -11.24 34.80 -10.24
N THR A 694 -10.48 34.15 -11.14
CA THR A 694 -10.00 34.80 -12.38
C THR A 694 -10.77 34.36 -13.63
N GLY A 695 -11.56 33.30 -13.56
CA GLY A 695 -12.21 32.69 -14.72
C GLY A 695 -11.26 32.01 -15.73
N LYS A 696 -9.95 32.02 -15.47
CA LYS A 696 -8.92 31.48 -16.38
C LYS A 696 -8.60 30.03 -16.04
N PRO A 697 -8.30 29.19 -17.04
CA PRO A 697 -7.85 27.82 -16.81
C PRO A 697 -6.45 27.76 -16.18
N ALA A 698 -6.21 26.69 -15.43
CA ALA A 698 -4.87 26.32 -15.02
C ALA A 698 -4.11 25.73 -16.20
N ARG A 699 -2.84 26.12 -16.37
CA ARG A 699 -1.95 25.60 -17.42
C ARG A 699 -1.00 24.60 -16.83
N ILE A 700 -0.85 23.45 -17.45
CA ILE A 700 -0.06 22.35 -16.91
C ILE A 700 0.82 21.80 -18.00
N ILE A 701 2.12 21.82 -17.79
CA ILE A 701 3.12 21.27 -18.69
C ILE A 701 3.77 20.10 -17.98
N SER A 702 3.87 18.95 -18.64
CA SER A 702 4.46 17.76 -18.03
C SER A 702 5.28 16.99 -19.05
N LYS A 703 6.40 16.44 -18.60
CA LYS A 703 7.31 15.60 -19.41
C LYS A 703 7.82 14.45 -18.57
N ILE A 704 7.70 13.23 -19.09
CA ILE A 704 7.99 12.01 -18.32
C ILE A 704 9.41 11.47 -18.52
N SER A 705 10.05 11.80 -19.65
CA SER A 705 11.42 11.39 -19.96
C SER A 705 12.05 12.32 -20.98
N ALA A 706 13.40 12.29 -21.08
CA ALA A 706 14.15 13.15 -21.98
C ALA A 706 13.80 12.92 -23.46
N ASP A 707 13.40 11.69 -23.80
CA ASP A 707 13.10 11.23 -25.15
C ASP A 707 11.65 11.49 -25.58
N GLU A 708 10.78 11.91 -24.65
CA GLU A 708 9.37 12.21 -24.94
C GLU A 708 9.08 13.71 -25.00
N PRO A 709 8.11 14.14 -25.84
CA PRO A 709 7.68 15.54 -25.90
C PRO A 709 7.01 15.96 -24.60
N ALA A 710 7.08 17.25 -24.26
CA ALA A 710 6.31 17.78 -23.14
C ALA A 710 4.88 18.07 -23.59
N HIS A 711 3.90 17.77 -22.74
CA HIS A 711 2.49 18.00 -23.04
C HIS A 711 1.96 19.18 -22.21
N ARG A 712 1.33 20.14 -22.90
CA ARG A 712 0.69 21.30 -22.28
C ARG A 712 -0.84 21.15 -22.32
N TYR A 713 -1.47 21.35 -21.17
CA TYR A 713 -2.91 21.32 -20.97
C TYR A 713 -3.43 22.63 -20.37
N GLU A 714 -4.60 23.08 -20.80
CA GLU A 714 -5.39 24.13 -20.13
C GLU A 714 -6.67 23.50 -19.56
N ILE A 715 -6.83 23.51 -18.23
CA ILE A 715 -7.86 22.73 -17.52
C ILE A 715 -8.70 23.63 -16.61
N ASN A 716 -10.02 23.39 -16.66
CA ASN A 716 -11.03 23.84 -15.71
C ASN A 716 -11.67 22.65 -14.99
N ILE A 717 -12.33 22.90 -13.86
CA ILE A 717 -13.17 21.96 -13.11
C ILE A 717 -14.64 22.31 -13.35
N ASP A 718 -15.41 21.33 -13.79
CA ASP A 718 -16.86 21.44 -13.81
C ASP A 718 -17.39 21.25 -12.38
N THR A 719 -17.99 22.30 -11.81
CA THR A 719 -18.41 22.32 -10.41
C THR A 719 -19.65 21.49 -10.15
N ASP A 720 -20.47 21.21 -11.16
CA ASP A 720 -21.71 20.46 -10.99
C ASP A 720 -21.41 18.96 -11.01
N THR A 721 -20.50 18.53 -11.89
CA THR A 721 -20.15 17.12 -12.08
C THR A 721 -18.87 16.67 -11.38
N ASN A 722 -18.05 17.61 -10.90
CA ASN A 722 -16.68 17.35 -10.40
C ASN A 722 -15.83 16.58 -11.44
N GLU A 723 -15.95 16.94 -12.72
CA GLU A 723 -15.15 16.39 -13.82
C GLU A 723 -14.27 17.47 -14.47
N PRO A 724 -13.10 17.11 -15.01
CA PRO A 724 -12.22 18.06 -15.64
C PRO A 724 -12.70 18.48 -17.03
N ARG A 725 -12.68 19.78 -17.30
CA ARG A 725 -12.97 20.38 -18.60
C ARG A 725 -11.67 20.88 -19.24
N ILE A 726 -11.23 20.21 -20.30
CA ILE A 726 -10.03 20.58 -21.07
C ILE A 726 -10.39 21.69 -22.07
N ILE A 727 -9.70 22.82 -22.00
CA ILE A 727 -9.88 23.98 -22.90
C ILE A 727 -8.90 23.90 -24.08
N GLY A 728 -7.67 23.47 -23.82
CA GLY A 728 -6.61 23.36 -24.82
C GLY A 728 -5.62 22.25 -24.48
N GLU A 729 -5.09 21.62 -25.52
CA GLU A 729 -4.06 20.57 -25.43
C GLU A 729 -3.08 20.74 -26.60
N GLU A 730 -1.80 20.85 -26.31
CA GLU A 730 -0.73 20.97 -27.32
C GLU A 730 0.57 20.30 -26.86
N GLU A 731 1.41 19.91 -27.81
CA GLU A 731 2.78 19.46 -27.54
C GLU A 731 3.72 20.66 -27.52
N THR A 732 4.62 20.72 -26.56
CA THR A 732 5.60 21.79 -26.40
C THR A 732 6.98 21.21 -26.15
N THR A 733 8.02 21.99 -26.46
CA THR A 733 9.38 21.68 -26.05
C THR A 733 9.63 22.17 -24.64
N TRP A 734 10.32 21.37 -23.83
CA TRP A 734 10.75 21.76 -22.49
C TRP A 734 12.15 21.23 -22.21
N SER A 735 12.98 22.08 -21.59
CA SER A 735 14.43 21.88 -21.43
C SER A 735 14.78 20.81 -20.40
N ARG A 736 13.98 20.67 -19.33
CA ARG A 736 14.20 19.63 -18.31
C ARG A 736 13.99 18.23 -18.93
N PRO A 737 14.75 17.21 -18.49
CA PRO A 737 14.56 15.84 -18.96
C PRO A 737 13.20 15.28 -18.53
N HIS A 738 12.74 15.57 -17.31
CA HIS A 738 11.45 15.17 -16.77
C HIS A 738 10.96 16.18 -15.72
N GLY A 739 9.66 16.18 -15.42
CA GLY A 739 9.05 16.98 -14.36
C GLY A 739 7.64 17.47 -14.70
N THR A 740 7.09 18.29 -13.80
CA THR A 740 5.81 18.96 -14.00
C THR A 740 5.93 20.45 -13.72
N ARG A 741 5.23 21.26 -14.52
CA ARG A 741 5.07 22.70 -14.36
C ARG A 741 3.60 23.06 -14.33
N ILE A 742 3.18 23.77 -13.29
CA ILE A 742 1.79 24.16 -13.06
C ILE A 742 1.73 25.69 -13.02
N GLU A 743 0.83 26.28 -13.78
CA GLU A 743 0.55 27.71 -13.78
C GLU A 743 -0.92 27.98 -13.42
N ILE A 744 -1.15 28.74 -12.34
CA ILE A 744 -2.49 29.06 -11.84
C ILE A 744 -2.59 30.58 -11.71
N ASN A 745 -3.64 31.17 -12.29
CA ASN A 745 -3.97 32.57 -12.06
C ASN A 745 -4.94 32.65 -10.88
N VAL A 746 -4.62 33.49 -9.90
CA VAL A 746 -5.44 33.68 -8.70
C VAL A 746 -5.61 35.16 -8.39
N GLU A 747 -6.78 35.55 -7.90
CA GLU A 747 -6.94 36.84 -7.24
C GLU A 747 -6.35 36.76 -5.83
N GLY A 748 -5.42 37.66 -5.52
CA GLY A 748 -4.60 37.57 -4.32
C GLY A 748 -3.99 38.91 -3.91
N MET A 749 -3.19 38.90 -2.85
CA MET A 749 -2.37 40.06 -2.49
C MET A 749 -0.99 39.56 -2.09
N TYR A 750 0.05 39.94 -2.83
CA TYR A 750 1.42 39.60 -2.48
C TYR A 750 1.93 40.52 -1.36
N VAL A 751 2.56 39.94 -0.34
CA VAL A 751 3.17 40.71 0.74
C VAL A 751 4.52 40.13 1.13
N ARG A 752 5.59 40.90 0.93
CA ARG A 752 6.97 40.49 1.21
C ARG A 752 7.32 40.58 2.70
N ASN A 753 7.20 41.78 3.28
CA ASN A 753 7.68 42.12 4.64
C ASN A 753 6.79 41.61 5.79
N ARG A 754 5.83 40.73 5.52
CA ARG A 754 5.01 40.10 6.58
C ARG A 754 5.59 38.74 6.94
N LYS A 755 5.49 38.38 8.22
CA LYS A 755 5.82 37.04 8.73
C LYS A 755 4.98 35.91 8.09
N GLN A 756 3.89 36.27 7.41
CA GLN A 756 3.03 35.39 6.62
C GLN A 756 3.17 35.83 5.15
N SER A 757 4.20 35.33 4.50
CA SER A 757 4.55 35.60 3.11
C SER A 757 4.95 34.31 2.40
N VAL A 758 4.91 34.32 1.07
CA VAL A 758 5.41 33.19 0.28
C VAL A 758 6.91 33.00 0.48
N TYR A 759 7.67 34.10 0.55
CA TYR A 759 9.10 34.05 0.86
C TYR A 759 9.35 33.27 2.17
N ASN A 760 8.65 33.61 3.25
CA ASN A 760 8.82 32.91 4.53
C ASN A 760 8.33 31.46 4.49
N TYR A 761 7.31 31.15 3.68
CA TYR A 761 6.90 29.76 3.44
C TYR A 761 8.02 28.94 2.82
N LEU A 762 8.62 29.43 1.73
CA LEU A 762 9.73 28.76 1.03
C LEU A 762 10.98 28.70 1.89
N LYS A 763 11.32 29.77 2.60
CA LYS A 763 12.42 29.79 3.58
C LYS A 763 12.23 28.71 4.64
N HIS A 764 11.03 28.61 5.25
CA HIS A 764 10.77 27.57 6.24
C HIS A 764 10.83 26.15 5.64
N ASN A 765 10.39 25.97 4.38
CA ASN A 765 10.52 24.70 3.68
C ASN A 765 11.98 24.33 3.40
N ALA A 766 12.83 25.30 3.08
CA ALA A 766 14.26 25.10 2.88
C ALA A 766 14.99 24.70 4.17
N ILE A 767 14.48 25.11 5.34
CA ILE A 767 15.00 24.69 6.65
C ILE A 767 14.61 23.24 6.96
N VAL A 768 13.34 22.88 6.72
CA VAL A 768 12.78 21.58 7.12
C VAL A 768 13.09 20.45 6.13
N ASN A 769 13.36 20.81 4.87
CA ASN A 769 13.78 19.93 3.80
C ASN A 769 15.15 20.40 3.28
N PRO A 770 16.24 20.21 4.05
CA PRO A 770 17.57 20.71 3.69
C PRO A 770 18.14 20.02 2.44
N HIS A 771 17.58 18.86 2.07
CA HIS A 771 17.90 18.17 0.83
C HIS A 771 17.26 18.82 -0.40
N ALA A 772 16.30 19.74 -0.27
CA ALA A 772 15.62 20.38 -1.39
C ALA A 772 16.29 21.71 -1.80
N ARG A 773 16.28 21.99 -3.10
CA ARG A 773 16.68 23.27 -3.69
C ARG A 773 15.43 24.02 -4.16
N PHE A 774 15.30 25.29 -3.76
CA PHE A 774 14.21 26.14 -4.21
C PHE A 774 14.75 27.37 -4.94
N THR A 775 14.26 27.65 -6.14
CA THR A 775 14.49 28.93 -6.83
C THR A 775 13.20 29.72 -6.80
N PHE A 776 13.21 30.89 -6.17
CA PHE A 776 12.03 31.74 -6.02
C PHE A 776 12.20 33.06 -6.77
N VAL A 777 11.29 33.36 -7.68
CA VAL A 777 11.22 34.65 -8.40
C VAL A 777 10.00 35.43 -7.93
N GLU A 778 10.27 36.60 -7.34
CA GLU A 778 9.26 37.52 -6.81
C GLU A 778 8.57 38.33 -7.92
N PRO A 779 7.41 38.98 -7.63
CA PRO A 779 6.72 39.82 -8.62
C PRO A 779 7.52 41.02 -9.14
N ASP A 780 8.49 41.50 -8.37
CA ASP A 780 9.43 42.56 -8.77
C ASP A 780 10.59 42.04 -9.64
N GLY A 781 10.67 40.72 -9.84
CA GLY A 781 11.71 40.03 -10.60
C GLY A 781 12.94 39.66 -9.76
N GLU A 782 12.93 39.89 -8.45
CA GLU A 782 14.04 39.46 -7.59
C GLU A 782 14.08 37.94 -7.48
N GLU A 783 15.25 37.36 -7.77
CA GLU A 783 15.50 35.92 -7.68
C GLU A 783 16.23 35.59 -6.38
N THR A 784 15.64 34.71 -5.56
CA THR A 784 16.26 34.12 -4.39
C THR A 784 16.43 32.62 -4.60
N VAL A 785 17.64 32.11 -4.40
CA VAL A 785 17.92 30.68 -4.47
C VAL A 785 18.24 30.14 -3.07
N PHE A 786 17.47 29.15 -2.64
CA PHE A 786 17.70 28.37 -1.44
C PHE A 786 18.41 27.07 -1.85
N GLU A 787 19.75 27.03 -1.72
CA GLU A 787 20.59 25.88 -2.14
C GLU A 787 20.39 24.62 -1.29
N ARG A 788 20.90 23.45 -1.69
CA ARG A 788 20.81 22.26 -0.83
C ARG A 788 21.79 22.37 0.33
N GLY A 789 21.36 22.01 1.54
CA GLY A 789 22.24 21.78 2.69
C GLY A 789 22.77 20.34 2.74
N VAL A 790 21.98 19.37 2.26
CA VAL A 790 22.32 17.94 2.30
C VAL A 790 22.03 17.30 0.93
N ASN A 791 22.80 16.28 0.54
CA ASN A 791 22.61 15.55 -0.73
C ASN A 791 22.03 14.14 -0.53
N GLU A 792 21.36 13.91 0.60
CA GLU A 792 20.77 12.64 0.99
C GLU A 792 19.26 12.82 1.17
N LEU A 793 18.48 11.84 0.70
CA LEU A 793 17.03 11.84 0.88
C LEU A 793 16.66 11.26 2.26
N PRO A 794 15.57 11.73 2.87
CA PRO A 794 15.08 11.18 4.13
C PRO A 794 14.55 9.75 3.95
N ASP A 795 14.60 8.96 5.03
CA ASP A 795 14.11 7.58 5.05
C ASP A 795 12.61 7.52 4.73
N LYS A 796 12.22 6.53 3.90
CA LYS A 796 10.81 6.30 3.56
C LYS A 796 10.04 5.74 4.76
N ALA A 797 8.95 6.41 5.12
CA ALA A 797 8.03 5.91 6.16
C ALA A 797 7.32 4.62 5.72
N GLU A 798 7.28 3.61 6.60
CA GLU A 798 6.53 2.37 6.37
C GLU A 798 5.07 2.48 6.82
N GLU A 799 4.14 1.88 6.06
CA GLU A 799 2.73 1.84 6.46
C GLU A 799 2.50 0.83 7.60
N ILE A 800 1.88 1.28 8.70
CA ILE A 800 1.56 0.44 9.85
C ILE A 800 0.06 0.19 9.98
N LYS A 801 -0.30 -0.90 10.67
CA LYS A 801 -1.68 -1.16 11.06
C LYS A 801 -2.09 -0.24 12.22
N PRO A 802 -3.41 -0.04 12.42
CA PRO A 802 -3.91 0.72 13.57
C PRO A 802 -3.38 0.15 14.89
N HIS A 803 -3.07 1.02 15.83
CA HIS A 803 -2.82 0.65 17.22
C HIS A 803 -4.16 0.59 17.97
N PRO A 804 -4.36 -0.29 18.98
CA PRO A 804 -5.66 -0.41 19.66
C PRO A 804 -6.08 0.86 20.42
N GLU A 805 -5.12 1.52 21.05
CA GLU A 805 -5.34 2.80 21.73
C GLU A 805 -5.84 3.84 20.72
N GLY A 806 -6.90 4.59 21.02
CA GLY A 806 -7.41 5.66 20.15
C GLY A 806 -8.22 5.24 18.91
N ILE A 807 -8.60 3.97 18.81
CA ILE A 807 -9.59 3.56 17.81
C ILE A 807 -10.99 3.94 18.26
N GLU A 808 -11.69 4.65 17.38
CA GLU A 808 -13.08 5.03 17.61
C GLU A 808 -14.06 3.88 17.30
N LEU A 809 -15.25 3.95 17.89
CA LEU A 809 -16.31 2.95 17.71
C LEU A 809 -16.65 2.70 16.24
N GLY A 810 -16.75 3.76 15.42
CA GLY A 810 -17.05 3.61 13.99
C GLY A 810 -15.97 2.83 13.25
N THR A 811 -14.70 3.16 13.50
CA THR A 811 -13.54 2.47 12.90
C THR A 811 -13.47 1.03 13.37
N LEU A 812 -13.64 0.76 14.66
CA LEU A 812 -13.66 -0.58 15.20
C LEU A 812 -14.81 -1.41 14.60
N MET A 813 -16.01 -0.85 14.47
CA MET A 813 -17.15 -1.53 13.83
C MET A 813 -16.84 -1.88 12.37
N ASN A 814 -16.27 -0.95 11.60
CA ASN A 814 -15.85 -1.22 10.23
C ASN A 814 -14.76 -2.32 10.16
N MET A 815 -13.85 -2.34 11.12
CA MET A 815 -12.82 -3.38 11.22
C MET A 815 -13.41 -4.74 11.62
N LEU A 816 -14.37 -4.78 12.54
CA LEU A 816 -15.07 -5.98 12.99
C LEU A 816 -15.93 -6.58 11.85
N GLU A 817 -16.61 -5.75 11.07
CA GLU A 817 -17.38 -6.17 9.89
C GLU A 817 -16.47 -6.64 8.74
N GLY A 818 -15.35 -5.93 8.53
CA GLY A 818 -14.42 -6.19 7.43
C GLY A 818 -13.38 -7.29 7.69
N THR A 819 -13.19 -7.73 8.94
CA THR A 819 -12.12 -8.68 9.28
C THR A 819 -12.39 -10.10 8.80
N GLU A 820 -11.31 -10.80 8.48
CA GLU A 820 -11.35 -12.20 8.08
C GLU A 820 -11.21 -13.19 9.25
N ARG A 821 -10.99 -12.68 10.46
CA ARG A 821 -10.72 -13.50 11.65
C ARG A 821 -12.02 -14.03 12.21
N THR A 822 -12.04 -15.32 12.56
CA THR A 822 -13.23 -16.01 13.10
C THR A 822 -13.26 -16.06 14.62
N ARG A 823 -12.23 -15.51 15.27
CA ARG A 823 -12.08 -15.45 16.72
C ARG A 823 -11.58 -14.07 17.11
N LEU A 824 -12.15 -13.48 18.15
CA LEU A 824 -11.80 -12.18 18.68
C LEU A 824 -10.32 -12.12 19.09
N SER A 825 -9.81 -13.17 19.73
CA SER A 825 -8.38 -13.31 20.05
C SER A 825 -7.46 -13.21 18.82
N SER A 826 -7.89 -13.76 17.68
CA SER A 826 -7.14 -13.70 16.43
C SER A 826 -7.27 -12.35 15.74
N PHE A 827 -8.42 -11.68 15.87
CA PHE A 827 -8.63 -10.30 15.42
C PHE A 827 -7.67 -9.35 16.14
N LEU A 828 -7.70 -9.36 17.47
CA LEU A 828 -6.87 -8.49 18.31
C LEU A 828 -5.37 -8.64 17.97
N LYS A 829 -4.89 -9.88 17.84
CA LYS A 829 -3.48 -10.15 17.54
C LYS A 829 -3.03 -9.72 16.14
N ASN A 830 -3.90 -9.77 15.14
CA ASN A 830 -3.48 -9.67 13.73
C ASN A 830 -3.89 -8.38 13.04
N GLU A 831 -4.95 -7.71 13.50
CA GLU A 831 -5.44 -6.47 12.89
C GLU A 831 -4.86 -5.23 13.58
N PHE A 832 -4.28 -5.37 14.78
CA PHE A 832 -3.61 -4.29 15.49
C PHE A 832 -2.09 -4.48 15.57
N THR A 833 -1.38 -3.36 15.65
CA THR A 833 0.07 -3.32 15.81
C THR A 833 0.47 -3.59 17.27
N LYS A 834 1.58 -4.30 17.49
CA LYS A 834 2.19 -4.61 18.81
C LYS A 834 1.29 -5.34 19.82
N VAL A 835 0.21 -5.99 19.37
CA VAL A 835 -0.64 -6.84 20.22
C VAL A 835 -0.11 -8.28 20.25
N GLY A 836 0.53 -8.65 21.37
CA GLY A 836 1.04 -9.99 21.64
C GLY A 836 -0.04 -10.94 22.18
N ARG A 837 0.34 -12.19 22.48
CA ARG A 837 -0.62 -13.16 23.05
C ARG A 837 -1.07 -12.77 24.45
N THR A 838 -0.12 -12.36 25.31
CA THR A 838 -0.39 -11.89 26.67
C THR A 838 -1.33 -10.68 26.66
N THR A 839 -1.04 -9.69 25.80
CA THR A 839 -1.88 -8.50 25.65
C THR A 839 -3.29 -8.83 25.17
N VAL A 840 -3.47 -9.84 24.31
CA VAL A 840 -4.81 -10.31 23.93
C VAL A 840 -5.57 -10.85 25.13
N ASP A 841 -4.91 -11.68 25.94
CA ASP A 841 -5.54 -12.28 27.12
C ASP A 841 -5.94 -11.19 28.13
N ASP A 842 -5.05 -10.21 28.37
CA ASP A 842 -5.33 -9.04 29.24
C ASP A 842 -6.53 -8.20 28.74
N ILE A 843 -6.64 -7.95 27.42
CA ILE A 843 -7.76 -7.22 26.81
C ILE A 843 -9.08 -8.00 26.94
N LEU A 844 -9.04 -9.33 26.76
CA LEU A 844 -10.23 -10.16 26.88
C LEU A 844 -10.72 -10.22 28.33
N ASP A 845 -9.80 -10.33 29.28
CA ASP A 845 -10.10 -10.31 30.71
C ASP A 845 -10.70 -8.96 31.14
N ALA A 846 -10.12 -7.84 30.70
CA ALA A 846 -10.64 -6.50 30.99
C ALA A 846 -12.01 -6.23 30.32
N SER A 847 -12.21 -6.68 29.07
CA SER A 847 -13.48 -6.49 28.35
C SER A 847 -14.60 -7.42 28.81
N GLY A 848 -14.27 -8.53 29.50
CA GLY A 848 -15.21 -9.58 29.87
C GLY A 848 -15.79 -10.31 28.65
N LEU A 849 -15.07 -10.32 27.52
CA LEU A 849 -15.48 -10.95 26.27
C LEU A 849 -14.74 -12.27 26.06
N ASP A 850 -15.44 -13.28 25.57
CA ASP A 850 -14.81 -14.56 25.23
C ASP A 850 -13.99 -14.43 23.93
N GLY A 851 -12.70 -14.80 24.00
CA GLY A 851 -11.79 -14.82 22.86
C GLY A 851 -12.19 -15.76 21.72
N SER A 852 -13.18 -16.62 21.92
CA SER A 852 -13.80 -17.49 20.90
C SER A 852 -14.90 -16.81 20.09
N LEU A 853 -15.42 -15.65 20.55
CA LEU A 853 -16.46 -14.88 19.86
C LEU A 853 -16.03 -14.50 18.44
N LYS A 854 -16.99 -14.46 17.53
CA LYS A 854 -16.75 -14.04 16.15
C LYS A 854 -16.83 -12.52 16.05
N PRO A 855 -15.77 -11.84 15.58
CA PRO A 855 -15.76 -10.39 15.40
C PRO A 855 -16.95 -9.83 14.61
N GLN A 856 -17.39 -10.55 13.56
CA GLN A 856 -18.46 -10.10 12.66
C GLN A 856 -19.86 -10.17 13.28
N GLU A 857 -20.02 -10.94 14.36
CA GLU A 857 -21.29 -11.07 15.08
C GLU A 857 -21.38 -10.07 16.24
N MET A 858 -20.32 -9.26 16.48
CA MET A 858 -20.27 -8.32 17.59
C MET A 858 -21.16 -7.10 17.36
N GLY A 859 -21.97 -6.77 18.36
CA GLY A 859 -22.79 -5.57 18.37
C GLY A 859 -22.06 -4.34 18.90
N ARG A 860 -22.72 -3.19 18.84
CA ARG A 860 -22.18 -1.90 19.35
C ARG A 860 -21.81 -1.94 20.83
N GLU A 861 -22.57 -2.67 21.66
CA GLU A 861 -22.31 -2.76 23.10
C GLU A 861 -21.07 -3.59 23.42
N GLU A 862 -20.81 -4.66 22.67
CA GLU A 862 -19.59 -5.48 22.83
C GLU A 862 -18.36 -4.73 22.29
N ALA A 863 -18.51 -4.01 21.18
CA ALA A 863 -17.45 -3.15 20.66
C ALA A 863 -17.08 -2.01 21.64
N LYS A 864 -18.05 -1.42 22.35
CA LYS A 864 -17.78 -0.43 23.42
C LYS A 864 -16.99 -1.05 24.58
N LYS A 865 -17.33 -2.26 25.01
CA LYS A 865 -16.55 -2.98 26.04
C LYS A 865 -15.11 -3.21 25.62
N LEU A 866 -14.89 -3.54 24.33
CA LEU A 866 -13.55 -3.71 23.77
C LEU A 866 -12.75 -2.39 23.77
N ILE A 867 -13.39 -1.27 23.43
CA ILE A 867 -12.74 0.06 23.45
C ILE A 867 -12.35 0.44 24.87
N ASN A 868 -13.26 0.28 25.83
CA ASN A 868 -12.94 0.57 27.23
C ASN A 868 -11.77 -0.30 27.73
N ALA A 869 -11.70 -1.57 27.29
CA ALA A 869 -10.58 -2.45 27.61
C ALA A 869 -9.26 -2.01 26.96
N PHE A 870 -9.27 -1.37 25.79
CA PHE A 870 -8.05 -0.80 25.19
C PHE A 870 -7.48 0.35 26.01
N ASP A 871 -8.32 1.13 26.69
CA ASP A 871 -7.89 2.24 27.55
C ASP A 871 -7.40 1.76 28.94
N GLU A 872 -7.90 0.61 29.41
CA GLU A 872 -7.51 0.03 30.71
C GLU A 872 -6.21 -0.80 30.66
N VAL A 873 -5.93 -1.47 29.54
CA VAL A 873 -4.77 -2.37 29.41
C VAL A 873 -3.51 -1.61 29.03
N SER A 874 -2.39 -1.95 29.67
CA SER A 874 -1.07 -1.40 29.32
C SER A 874 -0.58 -1.93 27.96
N LEU A 875 -0.71 -1.13 26.91
CA LEU A 875 -0.27 -1.46 25.55
C LEU A 875 1.18 -1.03 25.29
N ILE A 876 1.85 -1.76 24.39
CA ILE A 876 3.21 -1.42 23.92
C ILE A 876 3.11 -0.40 22.80
N SER A 877 3.87 0.68 22.87
CA SER A 877 3.91 1.72 21.84
C SER A 877 4.14 1.15 20.41
N PRO A 878 3.46 1.71 19.40
CA PRO A 878 3.66 1.36 18.00
C PRO A 878 5.10 1.61 17.53
N PRO A 879 5.55 0.90 16.48
CA PRO A 879 6.90 1.07 15.94
C PRO A 879 7.10 2.49 15.38
N THR A 880 8.33 2.96 15.45
CA THR A 880 8.73 4.32 15.01
C THR A 880 9.03 4.40 13.52
N ASP A 881 9.21 3.25 12.89
CA ASP A 881 9.59 3.02 11.49
C ASP A 881 8.55 3.57 10.48
N CYS A 882 7.37 3.93 10.99
CA CYS A 882 6.30 4.57 10.22
C CYS A 882 6.36 6.10 10.21
N LEU A 883 7.32 6.69 10.90
CA LEU A 883 7.56 8.12 10.92
C LEU A 883 8.82 8.41 10.13
N SER A 884 8.84 9.56 9.48
CA SER A 884 10.03 10.07 8.81
C SER A 884 10.41 11.42 9.42
N PRO A 885 11.16 11.40 10.54
CA PRO A 885 11.67 12.61 11.18
C PRO A 885 12.67 13.34 10.28
N ILE A 886 13.01 14.58 10.62
CA ILE A 886 14.04 15.34 9.90
C ILE A 886 15.42 14.86 10.37
N GLY A 887 15.59 14.65 11.67
CA GLY A 887 16.87 14.31 12.29
C GLY A 887 17.62 15.53 12.82
N GLU A 888 18.41 15.31 13.87
CA GLU A 888 19.18 16.36 14.57
C GLU A 888 20.13 17.09 13.63
N GLU A 889 21.01 16.35 12.94
CA GLU A 889 22.00 16.91 12.00
C GLU A 889 21.35 17.73 10.89
N GLN A 890 20.27 17.22 10.29
CA GLN A 890 19.54 17.91 9.21
C GLN A 890 18.87 19.21 9.70
N ILE A 891 18.36 19.23 10.93
CA ILE A 891 17.80 20.46 11.54
C ILE A 891 18.90 21.50 11.75
N GLU A 892 20.08 21.09 12.19
CA GLU A 892 21.21 22.00 12.41
C GLU A 892 21.71 22.59 11.10
N GLU A 893 21.89 21.76 10.06
CA GLU A 893 22.26 22.22 8.71
C GLU A 893 21.21 23.16 8.12
N GLY A 894 19.91 22.83 8.25
CA GLY A 894 18.82 23.67 7.78
C GLY A 894 18.79 25.04 8.46
N LEU A 895 19.03 25.09 9.78
CA LEU A 895 19.11 26.35 10.53
C LEU A 895 20.38 27.14 10.20
N ASN A 896 21.53 26.46 10.08
CA ASN A 896 22.82 27.08 9.77
C ASN A 896 22.79 27.78 8.41
N LYS A 897 22.25 27.08 7.40
CA LYS A 897 22.13 27.56 6.03
C LYS A 897 21.27 28.83 5.92
N GLU A 898 20.10 28.83 6.55
CA GLU A 898 19.11 29.91 6.40
C GLU A 898 19.28 31.06 7.41
N TYR A 899 20.18 30.87 8.38
CA TYR A 899 20.60 31.87 9.37
C TYR A 899 22.14 31.87 9.55
N PRO A 900 22.92 32.27 8.52
CA PRO A 900 24.38 32.14 8.46
C PRO A 900 25.18 33.07 9.40
N GLY A 901 24.53 33.67 10.40
CA GLY A 901 25.14 34.51 11.43
C GLY A 901 24.85 34.01 12.86
N SER A 902 24.46 32.75 13.01
CA SER A 902 24.16 32.17 14.31
C SER A 902 25.45 31.79 15.04
N GLU A 903 25.68 32.38 16.22
CA GLU A 903 26.80 32.05 17.11
C GLU A 903 26.68 30.64 17.72
N PHE A 904 25.45 30.13 17.83
CA PHE A 904 25.16 28.84 18.43
C PHE A 904 23.93 28.19 17.82
N ILE A 905 24.05 26.91 17.45
CA ILE A 905 22.96 26.08 16.96
C ILE A 905 22.96 24.78 17.77
N SER A 906 21.78 24.27 18.09
CA SER A 906 21.60 22.96 18.72
C SER A 906 20.22 22.40 18.40
N SER A 907 20.17 21.10 18.19
CA SER A 907 18.95 20.34 17.95
C SER A 907 18.79 19.19 18.95
N VAL A 908 17.55 18.69 19.09
CA VAL A 908 17.19 17.51 19.87
C VAL A 908 16.01 16.81 19.21
N THR A 909 16.14 15.51 18.96
CA THR A 909 15.08 14.60 18.52
C THR A 909 14.68 13.70 19.68
N ARG A 910 13.40 13.75 20.05
CA ARG A 910 12.88 12.95 21.18
C ARG A 910 12.53 11.53 20.73
N SER A 911 12.50 10.61 21.70
CA SER A 911 11.91 9.29 21.50
C SER A 911 10.43 9.44 21.12
N ALA A 912 9.94 8.54 20.26
CA ALA A 912 8.53 8.55 19.89
C ALA A 912 7.62 8.30 21.10
N GLU A 913 6.52 9.01 21.13
CA GLU A 913 5.41 8.87 22.06
C GLU A 913 4.14 8.54 21.28
N VAL A 914 3.06 8.22 21.99
CA VAL A 914 1.80 7.80 21.36
C VAL A 914 0.68 8.74 21.77
N HIS A 915 -0.15 9.12 20.81
CA HIS A 915 -1.39 9.81 21.09
C HIS A 915 -2.53 9.19 20.29
N SER A 916 -3.55 8.68 21.00
CA SER A 916 -4.71 8.04 20.37
C SER A 916 -4.28 7.00 19.32
N GLY A 917 -3.29 6.17 19.68
CA GLY A 917 -2.76 5.11 18.80
C GLY A 917 -1.86 5.54 17.67
N ASN A 918 -1.67 6.84 17.48
CA ASN A 918 -0.78 7.37 16.47
C ASN A 918 0.58 7.64 17.10
N PRO A 919 1.66 6.99 16.66
CA PRO A 919 3.00 7.37 17.09
C PRO A 919 3.28 8.80 16.63
N PHE A 920 3.99 9.55 17.46
CA PHE A 920 4.50 10.85 17.09
C PHE A 920 5.88 11.08 17.69
N ILE A 921 6.71 11.82 16.95
CA ILE A 921 8.04 12.27 17.38
C ILE A 921 8.02 13.79 17.42
N VAL A 922 8.74 14.36 18.40
CA VAL A 922 8.95 15.79 18.49
C VAL A 922 10.42 16.11 18.40
N GLU A 923 10.76 17.04 17.51
CA GLU A 923 12.11 17.53 17.30
C GLU A 923 12.11 19.04 17.59
N ALA A 924 13.18 19.52 18.22
CA ALA A 924 13.34 20.93 18.52
C ALA A 924 14.74 21.39 18.10
N GLY A 925 14.84 22.59 17.54
CA GLY A 925 16.09 23.25 17.21
C GLY A 925 16.12 24.67 17.77
N ILE A 926 17.30 25.16 18.12
CA ILE A 926 17.52 26.55 18.51
C ILE A 926 18.72 27.12 17.76
N ALA A 927 18.55 28.31 17.21
CA ALA A 927 19.64 29.12 16.67
C ALA A 927 19.70 30.45 17.43
N TYR A 928 20.89 30.84 17.88
CA TYR A 928 21.13 32.02 18.70
C TYR A 928 22.30 32.86 18.16
N GLY A 929 22.24 34.18 18.35
CA GLY A 929 23.36 35.10 18.05
C GLY A 929 23.25 35.81 16.70
N MET A 930 22.16 35.60 15.97
CA MET A 930 21.90 36.26 14.68
C MET A 930 21.86 37.78 14.78
N ASP A 931 22.06 38.46 13.64
CA ASP A 931 21.92 39.91 13.53
C ASP A 931 20.44 40.35 13.60
N LYS A 932 19.91 40.34 14.83
CA LYS A 932 18.53 40.67 15.16
C LYS A 932 18.48 41.61 16.36
N PRO A 933 17.54 42.56 16.45
CA PRO A 933 17.41 43.43 17.62
C PRO A 933 17.12 42.62 18.89
N GLU A 934 17.85 42.88 19.99
CA GLU A 934 17.67 42.15 21.27
C GLU A 934 16.27 42.34 21.88
N GLU A 935 15.58 43.43 21.53
CA GLU A 935 14.24 43.73 22.03
C GLU A 935 13.11 42.97 21.31
N GLU A 936 13.40 42.37 20.14
CA GLU A 936 12.40 41.62 19.38
C GLU A 936 12.11 40.26 20.04
N LYS A 937 10.88 39.78 19.86
CA LYS A 937 10.50 38.43 20.29
C LYS A 937 11.26 37.39 19.47
N ALA A 938 11.65 36.30 20.14
CA ALA A 938 12.19 35.12 19.49
C ALA A 938 11.24 34.64 18.39
N GLU A 939 11.82 34.23 17.27
CA GLU A 939 11.07 33.67 16.17
C GLU A 939 10.72 32.21 16.47
N VAL A 940 9.48 31.81 16.17
CA VAL A 940 9.00 30.45 16.41
C VAL A 940 8.58 29.86 15.07
N LEU A 941 9.36 28.88 14.61
CA LEU A 941 9.12 28.05 13.45
C LEU A 941 8.40 26.78 13.88
N ARG A 942 7.29 26.48 13.21
CA ARG A 942 6.40 25.37 13.57
C ARG A 942 6.24 24.47 12.37
N PHE A 943 6.47 23.18 12.55
CA PHE A 943 6.38 22.20 11.48
C PHE A 943 5.53 21.01 11.91
N ALA A 944 4.80 20.43 10.95
CA ALA A 944 4.09 19.18 11.11
C ALA A 944 4.33 18.30 9.87
N ASN A 945 4.82 17.07 10.05
CA ASN A 945 5.19 16.17 8.94
C ASN A 945 5.99 16.86 7.83
N ARG A 946 7.06 17.58 8.19
CA ARG A 946 7.90 18.38 7.30
C ARG A 946 7.19 19.50 6.51
N VAL A 947 5.96 19.88 6.90
CA VAL A 947 5.22 21.02 6.32
C VAL A 947 5.22 22.22 7.28
N PRO A 948 5.59 23.44 6.82
CA PRO A 948 5.55 24.65 7.63
C PRO A 948 4.14 25.12 7.99
N LEU A 949 3.95 25.50 9.26
CA LEU A 949 2.69 26.05 9.79
C LEU A 949 2.78 27.58 9.96
N LEU A 950 2.18 28.36 9.07
CA LEU A 950 2.28 29.83 9.06
C LEU A 950 1.14 30.56 9.81
N TYR A 951 -0.07 30.02 9.74
CA TYR A 951 -1.27 30.66 10.29
C TYR A 951 -1.65 30.14 11.69
N GLN A 952 -2.58 30.84 12.35
CA GLN A 952 -3.16 30.41 13.64
C GLN A 952 -2.15 30.11 14.77
N LYS A 953 -1.03 30.86 14.83
CA LYS A 953 0.01 30.71 15.88
C LYS A 953 -0.57 30.72 17.31
N GLY A 954 -1.61 31.51 17.57
CA GLY A 954 -2.25 31.58 18.90
C GLY A 954 -2.94 30.29 19.36
N GLY A 955 -3.51 29.53 18.43
CA GLY A 955 -4.23 28.28 18.71
C GLY A 955 -3.33 27.06 18.87
N CYS A 956 -2.15 27.10 18.24
CA CYS A 956 -1.24 25.97 18.10
C CYS A 956 -0.61 25.51 19.42
N VAL A 957 -0.56 24.19 19.62
CA VAL A 957 0.06 23.57 20.81
C VAL A 957 1.54 23.95 20.98
N ILE A 958 2.31 24.04 19.90
CA ILE A 958 3.74 24.42 19.93
C ILE A 958 3.93 25.80 20.54
N THR A 959 3.17 26.79 20.08
CA THR A 959 3.28 28.16 20.60
C THR A 959 2.81 28.24 22.05
N LYS A 960 1.77 27.48 22.43
CA LYS A 960 1.32 27.38 23.83
C LYS A 960 2.39 26.75 24.72
N ALA A 961 3.03 25.67 24.28
CA ALA A 961 4.13 25.01 24.97
C ALA A 961 5.31 25.97 25.22
N ILE A 962 5.76 26.70 24.19
CA ILE A 962 6.85 27.67 24.30
C ILE A 962 6.52 28.82 25.27
N LYS A 963 5.27 29.30 25.25
CA LYS A 963 4.83 30.38 26.17
C LYS A 963 4.83 29.95 27.64
N ASN A 964 4.55 28.67 27.91
CA ASN A 964 4.49 28.11 29.26
C ASN A 964 5.87 27.84 29.88
N ILE A 965 6.95 27.92 29.10
CA ILE A 965 8.32 27.74 29.60
C ILE A 965 8.84 29.05 30.20
N ASP A 966 9.49 28.95 31.37
CA ASP A 966 10.18 30.07 32.03
C ASP A 966 11.58 30.25 31.45
N TRP A 967 11.69 31.09 30.42
CA TRP A 967 12.90 31.28 29.62
C TRP A 967 14.03 31.99 30.36
N ARG A 968 13.71 32.68 31.47
CA ARG A 968 14.71 33.33 32.34
C ARG A 968 15.70 32.32 32.92
N ARG A 969 15.27 31.08 33.14
CA ARG A 969 16.14 29.97 33.59
C ARG A 969 17.18 29.57 32.54
N TYR A 970 16.93 29.90 31.28
CA TYR A 970 17.77 29.62 30.13
C TYR A 970 18.51 30.86 29.63
N GLU A 971 18.67 31.89 30.47
CA GLU A 971 19.40 33.13 30.19
C GLU A 971 18.76 34.06 29.12
N LEU A 972 17.54 33.77 28.67
CA LEU A 972 16.77 34.63 27.75
C LEU A 972 15.82 35.56 28.52
N ASN A 973 15.65 36.79 28.01
CA ASN A 973 14.79 37.78 28.65
C ASN A 973 13.30 37.46 28.37
N GLN A 974 12.46 37.50 29.40
CA GLN A 974 11.02 37.25 29.27
C GLN A 974 10.26 38.15 30.26
N PRO A 975 10.02 39.42 29.90
CA PRO A 975 9.34 40.37 30.78
C PRO A 975 7.94 39.85 31.15
N GLY A 976 7.65 39.75 32.46
CA GLY A 976 6.36 39.23 32.96
C GLY A 976 6.29 37.71 33.15
N GLY A 977 7.34 36.94 32.82
CA GLY A 977 7.46 35.51 33.13
C GLY A 977 6.49 34.57 32.38
N ASN A 978 5.70 35.10 31.44
CA ASN A 978 4.81 34.33 30.58
C ASN A 978 4.84 34.93 29.17
N GLY A 979 4.85 34.10 28.13
CA GLY A 979 4.88 34.54 26.73
C GLY A 979 6.12 34.08 25.97
N ILE A 980 6.28 34.55 24.74
CA ILE A 980 7.48 34.23 23.92
C ILE A 980 8.64 35.08 24.44
N PRO A 981 9.85 34.51 24.64
CA PRO A 981 11.01 35.26 25.11
C PRO A 981 11.44 36.33 24.10
N LYS A 982 12.15 37.35 24.59
CA LYS A 982 12.87 38.35 23.79
C LYS A 982 14.33 37.93 23.62
N GLY A 983 14.88 38.20 22.44
CA GLY A 983 16.29 37.96 22.14
C GLY A 983 16.53 37.48 20.71
N LYS A 984 17.83 37.39 20.37
CA LYS A 984 18.37 36.93 19.09
C LYS A 984 18.24 35.42 18.89
N ALA A 985 17.05 34.87 19.10
CA ALA A 985 16.78 33.44 19.06
C ALA A 985 15.71 33.06 18.04
N VAL A 986 15.94 31.96 17.33
CA VAL A 986 14.97 31.25 16.49
C VAL A 986 14.76 29.87 17.11
N LEU A 987 13.50 29.51 17.33
CA LEU A 987 13.07 28.23 17.87
C LEU A 987 12.35 27.45 16.79
N LEU A 988 12.89 26.30 16.43
CA LEU A 988 12.26 25.33 15.54
C LEU A 988 11.62 24.23 16.38
N VAL A 989 10.37 23.88 16.06
CA VAL A 989 9.73 22.68 16.61
C VAL A 989 9.00 21.95 15.48
N HIS A 990 9.31 20.68 15.33
CA HIS A 990 8.69 19.76 14.40
C HIS A 990 7.94 18.66 15.14
N VAL A 991 6.73 18.34 14.69
CA VAL A 991 5.94 17.19 15.16
C VAL A 991 5.65 16.28 13.97
N ALA A 992 6.23 15.08 13.97
CA ALA A 992 5.96 14.04 12.98
C ALA A 992 4.97 13.03 13.55
N SER A 993 3.90 12.70 12.82
CA SER A 993 2.93 11.66 13.20
C SER A 993 2.23 11.06 11.98
N THR A 994 1.80 9.80 12.08
CA THR A 994 0.92 9.17 11.08
C THR A 994 -0.40 9.91 10.90
N ASN A 995 -0.89 10.55 11.97
CA ASN A 995 -2.07 11.40 11.94
C ASN A 995 -1.89 12.58 12.89
N VAL A 996 -1.59 13.75 12.33
CA VAL A 996 -1.41 14.98 13.11
C VAL A 996 -2.79 15.56 13.47
N PRO A 997 -3.08 15.81 14.77
CA PRO A 997 -4.36 16.36 15.17
C PRO A 997 -4.40 17.86 14.86
N PHE A 998 -4.90 18.22 13.67
CA PHE A 998 -5.08 19.61 13.27
C PHE A 998 -6.33 20.23 13.88
N THR A 999 -6.32 21.55 14.04
CA THR A 999 -7.48 22.34 14.50
C THR A 999 -8.53 22.58 13.42
N SER A 1000 -8.14 22.47 12.14
CA SER A 1000 -8.99 22.67 10.96
C SER A 1000 -8.44 21.90 9.75
N GLU A 1001 -9.29 21.67 8.75
CA GLU A 1001 -8.93 21.02 7.47
C GLU A 1001 -7.82 21.75 6.68
N SER A 1002 -7.63 23.04 6.94
CA SER A 1002 -6.55 23.84 6.33
C SER A 1002 -5.14 23.53 6.87
N LYS A 1003 -5.01 22.65 7.87
CA LYS A 1003 -3.74 22.17 8.45
C LYS A 1003 -2.78 23.29 8.90
N ASP A 1004 -3.29 24.32 9.60
CA ASP A 1004 -2.50 25.51 9.99
C ASP A 1004 -1.98 25.49 11.43
N ALA A 1005 -2.62 24.71 12.30
CA ALA A 1005 -2.24 24.61 13.70
C ALA A 1005 -2.60 23.24 14.26
N ILE A 1006 -1.67 22.69 15.05
CA ILE A 1006 -1.86 21.46 15.81
C ILE A 1006 -2.72 21.77 17.04
N ALA A 1007 -3.73 20.94 17.26
CA ALA A 1007 -4.67 21.01 18.37
C ALA A 1007 -3.96 20.86 19.71
N ASN A 1008 -4.56 21.45 20.75
CA ASN A 1008 -3.98 21.50 22.09
C ASN A 1008 -4.15 20.17 22.85
N VAL A 1009 -3.45 19.14 22.38
CA VAL A 1009 -3.37 17.83 23.03
C VAL A 1009 -2.32 17.87 24.13
N GLU A 1010 -2.67 17.42 25.33
CA GLU A 1010 -1.80 17.54 26.50
C GLU A 1010 -0.50 16.72 26.39
N ILE A 1011 -0.58 15.50 25.85
CA ILE A 1011 0.57 14.62 25.66
C ILE A 1011 1.59 15.26 24.69
N ILE A 1012 1.11 15.72 23.53
CA ILE A 1012 1.94 16.44 22.55
C ILE A 1012 2.54 17.70 23.16
N ARG A 1013 1.75 18.49 23.92
CA ARG A 1013 2.24 19.69 24.60
C ARG A 1013 3.39 19.38 25.56
N LYS A 1014 3.24 18.37 26.40
CA LYS A 1014 4.28 17.97 27.38
C LYS A 1014 5.55 17.53 26.67
N GLU A 1015 5.44 16.81 25.56
CA GLU A 1015 6.61 16.35 24.82
C GLU A 1015 7.31 17.49 24.06
N VAL A 1016 6.54 18.43 23.47
CA VAL A 1016 7.10 19.69 22.95
C VAL A 1016 7.83 20.48 24.02
N GLU A 1017 7.25 20.61 25.21
CA GLU A 1017 7.93 21.30 26.31
C GLU A 1017 9.23 20.59 26.70
N ARG A 1018 9.28 19.26 26.70
CA ARG A 1018 10.50 18.50 27.00
C ARG A 1018 11.57 18.70 25.92
N ALA A 1019 11.20 18.64 24.64
CA ALA A 1019 12.11 18.88 23.52
C ALA A 1019 12.71 20.29 23.58
N VAL A 1020 11.86 21.31 23.75
CA VAL A 1020 12.30 22.72 23.84
C VAL A 1020 13.16 22.99 25.07
N ARG A 1021 12.86 22.35 26.22
CA ARG A 1021 13.75 22.40 27.41
C ARG A 1021 15.09 21.71 27.17
N GLY A 1022 15.18 20.76 26.23
CA GLY A 1022 16.42 20.16 25.76
C GLY A 1022 17.35 21.22 25.21
N VAL A 1023 16.99 21.79 24.06
CA VAL A 1023 17.76 22.85 23.38
C VAL A 1023 17.97 24.10 24.25
N GLY A 1024 16.98 24.45 25.10
CA GLY A 1024 17.13 25.58 26.04
C GLY A 1024 18.23 25.36 27.08
N ARG A 1025 18.46 24.12 27.54
CA ARG A 1025 19.58 23.81 28.45
C ARG A 1025 20.92 23.97 27.76
N ASP A 1026 21.03 23.57 26.50
CA ASP A 1026 22.28 23.65 25.76
C ASP A 1026 22.63 25.10 25.42
N LEU A 1027 21.64 25.92 25.06
CA LEU A 1027 21.80 27.37 24.96
C LEU A 1027 22.26 27.98 26.30
N SER A 1028 21.65 27.59 27.42
CA SER A 1028 22.04 28.10 28.75
C SER A 1028 23.49 27.78 29.09
N LYS A 1029 23.98 26.59 28.73
CA LYS A 1029 25.40 26.21 28.92
C LYS A 1029 26.32 27.11 28.09
N HIS A 1030 25.97 27.35 26.81
CA HIS A 1030 26.73 28.24 25.92
C HIS A 1030 26.77 29.68 26.47
N LEU A 1031 25.62 30.27 26.78
CA LEU A 1031 25.54 31.65 27.31
C LEU A 1031 26.24 31.81 28.66
N LYS A 1032 26.18 30.80 29.55
CA LYS A 1032 26.94 30.82 30.80
C LYS A 1032 28.44 30.75 30.57
N LYS A 1033 28.90 29.97 29.58
CA LYS A 1033 30.32 29.92 29.17
C LYS A 1033 30.76 31.30 28.63
N GLN A 1034 29.99 31.89 27.73
CA GLN A 1034 30.27 33.22 27.14
C GLN A 1034 30.29 34.32 28.21
N LYS A 1035 29.29 34.39 29.09
CA LYS A 1035 29.26 35.33 30.23
C LYS A 1035 30.43 35.14 31.19
N LYS A 1036 30.83 33.89 31.45
CA LYS A 1036 32.00 33.60 32.31
C LYS A 1036 33.30 34.11 31.67
N MET A 1037 33.49 33.88 30.36
CA MET A 1037 34.66 34.38 29.62
C MET A 1037 34.70 35.91 29.56
N SER A 1038 33.57 36.56 29.24
CA SER A 1038 33.46 38.03 29.24
C SER A 1038 33.78 38.63 30.62
N LYS A 1039 33.26 38.03 31.71
CA LYS A 1039 33.60 38.45 33.08
C LYS A 1039 35.10 38.28 33.39
N ARG A 1040 35.73 37.19 32.94
CA ARG A 1040 37.18 36.97 33.09
C ARG A 1040 37.98 38.02 32.32
N SER A 1041 37.63 38.27 31.06
CA SER A 1041 38.28 39.30 30.21
C SER A 1041 38.14 40.71 30.82
N ASN A 1042 36.93 41.08 31.26
CA ASN A 1042 36.71 42.38 31.93
C ASN A 1042 37.48 42.49 33.25
N LYS A 1043 37.54 41.41 34.05
CA LYS A 1043 38.33 41.36 35.28
C LYS A 1043 39.82 41.55 34.96
N ARG A 1044 40.38 40.85 33.96
CA ARG A 1044 41.76 41.02 33.50
C ARG A 1044 42.02 42.46 33.03
N LYS A 1045 41.21 43.01 32.11
CA LYS A 1045 41.33 44.39 31.63
C LYS A 1045 41.29 45.42 32.76
N THR A 1046 40.47 45.19 33.78
CA THR A 1046 40.38 46.09 34.95
C THR A 1046 41.61 45.97 35.83
N ILE A 1047 42.07 44.75 36.13
CA ILE A 1047 43.26 44.52 36.96
C ILE A 1047 44.52 45.03 36.27
N SER A 1048 44.72 44.74 34.98
CA SER A 1048 45.88 45.22 34.21
C SER A 1048 45.96 46.76 34.15
N LYS A 1049 44.84 47.49 34.31
CA LYS A 1049 44.84 48.95 34.43
C LYS A 1049 45.17 49.45 35.83
N ILE A 1050 44.75 48.73 36.87
CA ILE A 1050 44.90 49.15 38.28
C ILE A 1050 46.26 48.73 38.84
N LEU A 1051 46.76 47.55 38.48
CA LEU A 1051 47.94 46.94 39.07
C LEU A 1051 49.21 47.80 38.87
N PRO A 1052 49.52 48.33 37.67
CA PRO A 1052 50.68 49.22 37.50
C PRO A 1052 50.58 50.48 38.37
N GLN A 1053 49.39 51.09 38.46
CA GLN A 1053 49.18 52.28 39.29
C GLN A 1053 49.34 52.01 40.80
N MET A 1054 49.11 50.77 41.24
CA MET A 1054 49.37 50.35 42.61
C MET A 1054 50.87 50.14 42.84
N VAL A 1055 51.56 49.56 41.87
CA VAL A 1055 53.01 49.32 41.89
C VAL A 1055 53.74 50.66 41.94
N ASP A 1056 53.49 51.59 41.02
CA ASP A 1056 54.08 52.94 41.01
C ASP A 1056 53.96 53.63 42.38
N LYS A 1057 52.78 53.51 43.02
CA LYS A 1057 52.55 54.07 44.35
C LYS A 1057 53.33 53.34 45.44
N ILE A 1058 53.41 52.02 45.41
CA ILE A 1058 54.16 51.23 46.39
C ILE A 1058 55.66 51.47 46.22
N GLU A 1059 56.17 51.54 45.00
CA GLU A 1059 57.57 51.88 44.69
C GLU A 1059 57.91 53.26 45.22
N SER A 1060 57.03 54.26 45.01
CA SER A 1060 57.22 55.62 45.54
C SER A 1060 57.27 55.68 47.08
N ILE A 1061 56.66 54.71 47.78
CA ILE A 1061 56.61 54.66 49.25
C ILE A 1061 57.76 53.81 49.82
N THR A 1062 58.11 52.70 49.16
CA THR A 1062 59.04 51.68 49.67
C THR A 1062 60.44 51.76 49.08
N GLY A 1063 60.61 52.45 47.95
CA GLY A 1063 61.89 52.61 47.23
C GLY A 1063 62.44 51.32 46.62
N LYS A 1064 61.62 50.28 46.47
CA LYS A 1064 61.99 49.00 45.85
C LYS A 1064 61.26 48.85 44.52
N GLU A 1065 62.01 48.63 43.45
CA GLU A 1065 61.45 48.31 42.12
C GLU A 1065 60.84 46.91 42.12
N VAL A 1066 59.73 46.75 41.39
CA VAL A 1066 59.05 45.46 41.18
C VAL A 1066 59.14 45.11 39.69
N ASP A 1067 60.02 44.17 39.37
CA ASP A 1067 60.40 43.88 37.98
C ASP A 1067 59.36 43.06 37.19
N ASP A 1068 58.60 42.16 37.83
CA ASP A 1068 57.61 41.31 37.14
C ASP A 1068 56.26 41.22 37.89
N LEU A 1069 55.19 41.59 37.18
CA LEU A 1069 53.80 41.61 37.69
C LEU A 1069 52.99 40.38 37.27
N ASP A 1070 53.48 39.58 36.34
CA ASP A 1070 52.75 38.45 35.75
C ASP A 1070 52.41 37.35 36.76
N PRO A 1071 53.28 36.96 37.71
CA PRO A 1071 52.93 36.00 38.75
C PRO A 1071 51.79 36.47 39.66
N VAL A 1072 51.76 37.77 39.98
CA VAL A 1072 50.70 38.37 40.80
C VAL A 1072 49.40 38.45 40.02
N LEU A 1073 49.48 38.86 38.75
CA LEU A 1073 48.33 38.92 37.84
C LEU A 1073 47.72 37.52 37.63
N ALA A 1074 48.53 36.50 37.35
CA ALA A 1074 48.11 35.12 37.17
C ALA A 1074 47.41 34.56 38.42
N LYS A 1075 47.94 34.87 39.60
CA LYS A 1075 47.37 34.45 40.89
C LYS A 1075 46.03 35.12 41.21
N ILE A 1076 45.85 36.40 40.88
CA ILE A 1076 44.56 37.10 41.12
C ILE A 1076 43.50 36.66 40.09
N THR A 1077 43.93 36.31 38.88
CA THR A 1077 43.06 35.87 37.78
C THR A 1077 42.77 34.37 37.78
N ASN A 1078 43.53 33.57 38.56
CA ASN A 1078 43.52 32.10 38.56
C ASN A 1078 43.82 31.52 37.17
N ASN A 1079 44.87 32.05 36.54
CA ASN A 1079 45.31 31.70 35.19
C ASN A 1079 46.51 30.74 35.23
N LEU A 1080 46.81 30.12 34.09
CA LEU A 1080 48.06 29.40 33.89
C LEU A 1080 49.17 30.45 33.69
N LEU A 1081 50.14 30.46 34.61
CA LEU A 1081 51.35 31.26 34.49
C LEU A 1081 52.37 30.45 33.70
N ILE A 1082 52.92 31.08 32.67
CA ILE A 1082 54.07 30.59 31.93
C ILE A 1082 55.04 31.75 31.88
N ASN A 1083 56.19 31.60 32.52
CA ASN A 1083 57.23 32.61 32.52
C ASN A 1083 58.56 31.94 32.24
N TYR A 1084 59.57 32.72 31.87
CA TYR A 1084 60.92 32.20 31.76
C TYR A 1084 61.94 33.14 32.40
N SER A 1085 63.02 32.56 32.88
CA SER A 1085 64.21 33.27 33.33
C SER A 1085 65.43 32.62 32.71
N TYR A 1086 66.51 33.38 32.56
CA TYR A 1086 67.76 32.85 32.03
C TYR A 1086 68.96 33.35 32.81
N GLU A 1087 70.00 32.52 32.89
CA GLU A 1087 71.29 32.85 33.49
C GLU A 1087 72.40 32.63 32.46
N LEU A 1088 73.30 33.61 32.36
CA LEU A 1088 74.47 33.55 31.47
C LEU A 1088 75.61 32.82 32.19
N ASP A 1089 75.90 31.60 31.76
CA ASP A 1089 77.08 30.85 32.19
C ASP A 1089 78.18 30.93 31.13
N GLY A 1090 79.45 30.85 31.55
CA GLY A 1090 80.61 31.04 30.67
C GLY A 1090 80.74 30.10 29.46
N ASP A 1091 79.85 29.10 29.31
CA ASP A 1091 79.86 28.06 28.27
C ASP A 1091 78.48 27.89 27.55
N GLY A 1092 77.49 28.75 27.84
CA GLY A 1092 76.13 28.75 27.26
C GLY A 1092 75.11 29.52 28.13
N THR A 1093 73.88 29.67 27.64
CA THR A 1093 72.78 30.29 28.42
C THR A 1093 71.81 29.21 28.88
N SER A 1094 71.55 29.13 30.19
CA SER A 1094 70.53 28.21 30.74
C SER A 1094 69.22 28.95 30.90
N VAL A 1095 68.15 28.44 30.30
CA VAL A 1095 66.79 29.00 30.37
C VAL A 1095 65.91 28.06 31.18
N VAL A 1096 65.17 28.61 32.14
CA VAL A 1096 64.16 27.89 32.92
C VAL A 1096 62.79 28.49 32.61
N ILE A 1097 61.89 27.66 32.07
CA ILE A 1097 60.49 28.01 31.84
C ILE A 1097 59.67 27.47 33.02
N ASP A 1098 59.15 28.38 33.84
CA ASP A 1098 58.29 28.10 34.99
C ASP A 1098 56.82 28.01 34.55
N LEU A 1099 56.19 26.86 34.77
CA LEU A 1099 54.78 26.62 34.48
C LEU A 1099 54.02 26.40 35.79
N TYR A 1100 52.98 27.20 36.02
CA TYR A 1100 52.14 27.05 37.22
C TYR A 1100 50.65 27.20 36.93
N ASN A 1101 49.86 26.18 37.29
CA ASN A 1101 48.41 26.20 37.08
C ASN A 1101 47.65 26.74 38.30
N PHE A 1102 47.31 28.03 38.31
CA PHE A 1102 46.44 28.61 39.35
C PHE A 1102 44.93 28.36 39.09
N ASP A 1103 44.54 27.72 37.98
CA ASP A 1103 43.13 27.36 37.72
C ASP A 1103 42.75 26.13 38.57
N ALA A 1104 41.47 26.03 38.92
CA ALA A 1104 40.93 24.94 39.73
C ALA A 1104 40.81 23.60 38.96
N ARG A 1105 41.15 23.61 37.66
CA ARG A 1105 40.98 22.47 36.74
C ARG A 1105 42.32 22.10 36.16
N LYS A 1106 42.52 20.80 35.94
CA LYS A 1106 43.63 20.26 35.15
C LYS A 1106 43.65 20.90 33.75
N LYS A 1107 44.84 21.23 33.25
CA LYS A 1107 45.08 21.77 31.92
C LYS A 1107 45.98 20.81 31.14
N GLU A 1108 45.58 20.55 29.91
CA GLU A 1108 46.33 19.76 28.95
C GLU A 1108 46.52 20.67 27.74
N PHE A 1109 47.78 20.90 27.35
CA PHE A 1109 48.14 21.89 26.34
C PHE A 1109 49.52 21.60 25.78
N ASP A 1110 49.76 22.10 24.57
CA ASP A 1110 51.04 21.96 23.90
C ASP A 1110 51.77 23.30 23.99
N LEU A 1111 52.95 23.30 24.60
CA LEU A 1111 53.81 24.48 24.70
C LEU A 1111 54.80 24.46 23.53
N HIS A 1112 54.68 25.44 22.66
CA HIS A 1112 55.57 25.72 21.55
C HIS A 1112 56.59 26.76 21.98
N VAL A 1113 57.86 26.36 21.94
CA VAL A 1113 59.00 27.21 22.26
C VAL A 1113 59.83 27.37 20.98
N PRO A 1114 59.59 28.42 20.17
CA PRO A 1114 60.45 28.74 19.03
C PRO A 1114 61.80 29.23 19.53
N ILE A 1115 62.88 28.59 19.08
CA ILE A 1115 64.25 28.92 19.49
C ILE A 1115 65.12 29.09 18.22
N PRO A 1116 65.72 30.28 18.00
CA PRO A 1116 66.65 30.52 16.88
C PRO A 1116 68.06 29.94 17.10
N TYR A 1117 68.33 29.38 18.28
CA TYR A 1117 69.64 28.90 18.73
C TYR A 1117 69.72 27.37 18.87
N GLU A 1118 70.93 26.81 18.83
CA GLU A 1118 71.17 25.37 19.04
C GLU A 1118 70.98 24.98 20.52
N VAL A 1119 70.02 24.08 20.81
CA VAL A 1119 69.77 23.51 22.15
C VAL A 1119 70.71 22.32 22.41
N LYS A 1120 71.56 22.41 23.45
CA LYS A 1120 72.46 21.32 23.89
C LYS A 1120 71.70 20.22 24.63
N GLU A 1121 70.85 20.60 25.57
CA GLU A 1121 70.10 19.69 26.45
C GLU A 1121 68.77 20.32 26.85
N SER A 1122 67.74 19.49 27.04
CA SER A 1122 66.39 19.89 27.45
C SER A 1122 65.86 18.88 28.46
N ASP A 1123 65.41 19.33 29.63
CA ASP A 1123 64.78 18.50 30.65
C ASP A 1123 63.43 19.11 31.06
N PRO A 1124 62.29 18.47 30.74
CA PRO A 1124 62.13 17.20 30.01
C PRO A 1124 62.49 17.30 28.52
N GLU A 1125 62.62 16.15 27.83
CA GLU A 1125 62.79 16.12 26.37
C GLU A 1125 61.50 16.60 25.65
N PRO A 1126 61.62 17.35 24.54
CA PRO A 1126 60.48 17.80 23.75
C PRO A 1126 59.75 16.62 23.07
N SER A 1127 58.43 16.66 23.08
CA SER A 1127 57.56 15.68 22.39
C SER A 1127 57.77 15.70 20.87
N LYS A 1128 57.94 16.90 20.30
CA LYS A 1128 58.14 17.09 18.86
C LYS A 1128 59.05 18.29 18.60
N LYS A 1129 59.82 18.21 17.51
CA LYS A 1129 60.61 19.31 16.97
C LYS A 1129 60.10 19.65 15.58
N ASP A 1130 59.76 20.91 15.35
CA ASP A 1130 59.34 21.40 14.04
C ASP A 1130 60.41 22.35 13.48
N PHE A 1131 60.80 22.13 12.23
CA PHE A 1131 61.87 22.89 11.57
C PHE A 1131 61.23 23.93 10.65
N GLY A 1132 61.18 25.18 11.11
CA GLY A 1132 60.53 26.28 10.40
C GLY A 1132 61.51 27.39 10.06
N GLY A 1133 62.02 27.43 8.82
CA GLY A 1133 62.90 28.51 8.36
C GLY A 1133 64.17 28.66 9.21
N ASP A 1134 64.39 29.86 9.76
CA ASP A 1134 65.58 30.23 10.55
C ASP A 1134 65.49 29.82 12.05
N GLU A 1135 64.38 29.21 12.50
CA GLU A 1135 64.17 28.82 13.91
C GLU A 1135 63.66 27.37 14.04
N THR A 1136 64.01 26.71 15.16
CA THR A 1136 63.46 25.38 15.49
C THR A 1136 62.45 25.52 16.62
N THR A 1137 61.23 25.03 16.40
CA THR A 1137 60.17 25.04 17.42
C THR A 1137 60.17 23.73 18.20
N TYR A 1138 60.38 23.84 19.51
CA TYR A 1138 60.35 22.72 20.45
C TYR A 1138 58.95 22.65 21.07
N ILE A 1139 58.26 21.52 20.88
CA ILE A 1139 56.87 21.31 21.33
C ILE A 1139 56.87 20.33 22.51
N TYR A 1140 56.26 20.75 23.61
CA TYR A 1140 56.10 19.96 24.83
C TYR A 1140 54.62 19.69 25.08
N ASP A 1141 54.23 18.41 25.22
CA ASP A 1141 52.87 18.04 25.59
C ASP A 1141 52.75 18.06 27.13
N ILE A 1142 52.04 19.05 27.66
CA ILE A 1142 52.04 19.34 29.10
C ILE A 1142 50.68 19.07 29.73
N SER A 1143 50.72 18.41 30.89
CA SER A 1143 49.53 18.07 31.66
C SER A 1143 49.70 18.52 33.11
N LEU A 1144 49.05 19.62 33.51
CA LEU A 1144 49.19 20.24 34.82
C LEU A 1144 47.88 20.20 35.61
N SER A 1145 47.90 19.56 36.77
CA SER A 1145 46.81 19.56 37.76
C SER A 1145 46.69 20.92 38.46
N SER A 1146 45.59 21.13 39.19
CA SER A 1146 45.37 22.40 39.90
C SER A 1146 46.44 22.60 41.00
N GLY A 1147 47.13 23.74 40.96
CA GLY A 1147 48.21 24.08 41.90
C GLY A 1147 49.55 23.38 41.64
N GLU A 1148 49.65 22.61 40.55
CA GLU A 1148 50.88 21.92 40.14
C GLU A 1148 51.85 22.90 39.44
N LYS A 1149 53.14 22.73 39.73
CA LYS A 1149 54.26 23.48 39.14
C LYS A 1149 55.14 22.52 38.34
N LEU A 1150 55.58 22.91 37.16
CA LEU A 1150 56.54 22.19 36.32
C LEU A 1150 57.55 23.18 35.76
N ASP A 1151 58.83 22.80 35.79
CA ASP A 1151 59.91 23.62 35.25
C ASP A 1151 60.52 22.88 34.06
N ILE A 1152 60.69 23.58 32.94
CA ILE A 1152 61.39 23.07 31.75
C ILE A 1152 62.73 23.80 31.66
N LYS A 1153 63.83 23.04 31.64
CA LYS A 1153 65.18 23.59 31.55
C LYS A 1153 65.75 23.37 30.16
N LEU A 1154 66.34 24.41 29.59
CA LEU A 1154 66.91 24.44 28.25
C LEU A 1154 68.32 25.02 28.30
N ASP A 1155 69.31 24.27 27.85
CA ASP A 1155 70.69 24.79 27.72
C ASP A 1155 70.97 25.18 26.27
N LEU A 1156 71.17 26.48 26.05
CA LEU A 1156 71.34 27.10 24.73
C LEU A 1156 72.80 27.47 24.47
N ARG A 1157 73.25 27.27 23.23
CA ARG A 1157 74.60 27.65 22.78
C ARG A 1157 74.67 29.10 22.29
N THR A 1158 74.33 30.05 23.16
CA THR A 1158 74.40 31.49 22.89
C THR A 1158 74.87 32.26 24.14
N GLN A 1159 75.38 33.48 23.95
CA GLN A 1159 75.73 34.44 25.00
C GLN A 1159 74.96 35.77 24.85
N ASP A 1160 74.02 35.84 23.92
CA ASP A 1160 73.17 37.01 23.70
C ASP A 1160 72.01 37.05 24.71
N GLU A 1161 71.44 38.23 24.94
CA GLU A 1161 70.18 38.36 25.67
C GLU A 1161 69.06 37.58 24.95
N ILE A 1162 68.23 36.87 25.71
CA ILE A 1162 67.23 35.94 25.16
C ILE A 1162 65.82 36.50 25.35
N GLU A 1163 65.15 36.71 24.23
CA GLU A 1163 63.71 36.97 24.16
C GLU A 1163 63.01 35.72 23.57
N LEU A 1164 62.14 35.07 24.36
CA LEU A 1164 61.40 33.88 23.92
C LEU A 1164 59.91 34.18 23.76
N ASP A 1165 59.38 33.99 22.55
CA ASP A 1165 57.95 34.06 22.26
C ASP A 1165 57.27 32.71 22.59
N LEU A 1166 56.93 32.50 23.86
CA LEU A 1166 56.25 31.30 24.32
C LEU A 1166 54.81 31.24 23.79
N LEU A 1167 54.46 30.15 23.10
CA LEU A 1167 53.15 29.96 22.47
C LEU A 1167 52.47 28.69 22.98
N VAL A 1168 51.17 28.77 23.29
CA VAL A 1168 50.39 27.65 23.83
C VAL A 1168 49.26 27.28 22.89
N ASP A 1169 49.17 25.99 22.52
CA ASP A 1169 47.98 25.42 21.87
C ASP A 1169 47.08 24.72 22.89
N GLY A 1170 45.75 24.84 22.71
CA GLY A 1170 44.74 24.23 23.58
C GLY A 1170 44.27 25.06 24.78
N VAL A 1171 44.90 26.21 25.08
CA VAL A 1171 44.46 27.13 26.15
C VAL A 1171 44.12 28.52 25.59
N PRO A 1172 42.92 29.08 25.88
CA PRO A 1172 42.56 30.43 25.45
C PRO A 1172 43.43 31.50 26.10
N ASN A 1173 43.77 32.56 25.36
CA ASN A 1173 44.61 33.65 25.82
C ASN A 1173 44.08 34.29 27.13
N GLU A 1174 42.77 34.34 27.37
CA GLU A 1174 42.22 34.90 28.62
C GLU A 1174 42.61 34.12 29.87
N VAL A 1175 43.02 32.85 29.72
CA VAL A 1175 43.41 31.94 30.80
C VAL A 1175 44.94 31.80 30.90
N LEU A 1176 45.69 32.49 30.04
CA LEU A 1176 47.15 32.53 30.03
C LEU A 1176 47.66 33.87 30.58
N THR A 1177 48.83 33.82 31.22
CA THR A 1177 49.61 34.99 31.63
C THR A 1177 51.08 34.68 31.36
N GLY A 1178 51.80 35.57 30.66
CA GLY A 1178 53.20 35.43 30.26
C GLY A 1178 53.48 34.67 28.95
N ALA A 1179 52.44 34.13 28.28
CA ALA A 1179 52.57 33.45 26.98
C ALA A 1179 51.40 33.77 26.03
N GLY A 1180 51.65 33.64 24.72
CA GLY A 1180 50.65 33.78 23.66
C GLY A 1180 49.86 32.49 23.41
N SER A 1181 48.68 32.59 22.81
CA SER A 1181 47.90 31.43 22.36
C SER A 1181 47.98 31.31 20.84
N ILE A 1182 48.21 30.10 20.32
CA ILE A 1182 48.32 29.83 18.87
C ILE A 1182 46.94 29.91 18.18
N ARG A 1183 45.89 29.51 18.88
CA ARG A 1183 44.50 29.66 18.40
C ARG A 1183 43.91 30.96 18.93
N GLY A 1184 44.00 32.01 18.11
CA GLY A 1184 43.04 33.10 18.18
C GLY A 1184 41.69 32.59 17.66
N ASP A 1185 40.79 32.22 18.56
CA ASP A 1185 39.35 32.23 18.26
C ASP A 1185 38.86 33.69 18.20
#